data_AF-A0A9N8HBT5-F1
#
_entry.id   AF-A0A9N8HBT5-F1
#
_cell.length_a   1.000
_cell.length_b   1.000
_cell.length_c   1.000
_cell.angle_alpha   90.00
_cell.angle_beta   90.00
_cell.angle_gamma   90.00
#
_symmetry.space_group_name_H-M   'P 1'
#
loop_
_entity.id
_entity.type
_entity.pdbx_description
1 polymer ?
#
loop_
_entity_poly.entity_id
_entity_poly.type
_entity_poly.pdbx_seq_one_letter_code
_entity_poly.pdbx_strand_id
1 'polypeptide(L)'
;MMPLQNHHRAVLAVLTVAVWCLLLLPPPAHAQTDEHGLLQTYSFNWGTFAIFASYVPLISICLGNYRSAVEAHTYWNATEDQILLARRCIWTAALEAIGVFLMLIIISAITIALLTNPLDERMDYIIEGVSRLTSSVIQFQLSIRVAIWMGVYQNPFSSAKQMIEVDKVGTTVVELKHRVRWSVSKRILRSFFFLCFLFQGANAAELPLAILAGLAFGFFVDWGIYKARRFESRCRQSAFNISFLVGLTFWSLVQLANGVLFIAAVWQDTNDVEESTWDIWAFFIGVVLFPAIHITIYCLTRRKGDDDDEEEEEINQVVGGESVTSSAKTTVSKPRPRMAASMFFSDRNVIKKKLEESKDVHVAAAMAEIEEEEEGNEEEGEKGGADVEKDGQEGDKEGGEKEGQADQVQGEDGAHQEGQEMGIEAGVQKEEEDGEHEIQPTELESGMETNETEAQQQSTPESPQKDGDNDEMPPTLWELMMDWQWCGCARGDDMSAMEKTTNVIVWILYLAICALCLFFVVINIGSTQQQEAVRVKLPFVYGALYEFMDEGPVCAYNNKGANSTITTFPDKDAAHAAGFLILHCGACSNCSTWGNLEIQYTTRECLALEGRKCAQGSLFGGGYDALVDCIESDSIGFQGQCAVCWADDIKCTISHCWAIGVQSFFINTLANFKVGEDTITSATCEEAHCEAGNPGDFVACSGANRRRMNITSSIARPGAQQCSIVDVDYPKLFPKDKCM
;
A
#
# COMPACT_ATOMS: atom_id res chain seq x y z
N MET A 1 -36.43 30.37 -34.72
CA MET A 1 -35.41 31.06 -33.89
C MET A 1 -35.32 30.33 -32.57
N MET A 2 -34.40 29.38 -32.43
CA MET A 2 -34.10 28.76 -31.12
C MET A 2 -33.26 29.75 -30.29
N PRO A 3 -33.45 29.83 -28.97
CA PRO A 3 -32.88 30.91 -28.18
C PRO A 3 -31.38 30.69 -27.95
N LEU A 4 -30.58 31.67 -28.37
CA LEU A 4 -29.14 31.83 -28.09
C LEU A 4 -28.78 31.69 -26.58
N GLN A 5 -29.77 31.80 -25.70
CA GLN A 5 -29.63 31.73 -24.24
C GLN A 5 -29.14 30.37 -23.72
N ASN A 6 -29.37 29.28 -24.45
CA ASN A 6 -28.89 27.95 -24.04
C ASN A 6 -27.39 27.75 -24.30
N HIS A 7 -26.83 28.42 -25.32
CA HIS A 7 -25.40 28.33 -25.64
C HIS A 7 -24.53 28.99 -24.56
N HIS A 8 -24.93 30.16 -24.05
CA HIS A 8 -24.19 30.86 -22.99
C HIS A 8 -24.09 30.05 -21.70
N ARG A 9 -25.12 29.28 -21.34
CA ARG A 9 -25.12 28.46 -20.11
C ARG A 9 -24.26 27.20 -20.24
N ALA A 10 -24.22 26.61 -21.43
CA ALA A 10 -23.30 25.49 -21.72
C ALA A 10 -21.84 25.95 -21.69
N VAL A 11 -21.53 27.11 -22.29
CA VAL A 11 -20.19 27.70 -22.26
C VAL A 11 -19.78 28.08 -20.83
N LEU A 12 -20.71 28.63 -20.04
CA LEU A 12 -20.43 28.93 -18.63
C LEU A 12 -20.13 27.65 -17.84
N ALA A 13 -20.88 26.56 -18.03
CA ALA A 13 -20.62 25.30 -17.36
C ALA A 13 -19.25 24.70 -17.74
N VAL A 14 -18.85 24.78 -19.02
CA VAL A 14 -17.53 24.35 -19.49
C VAL A 14 -16.43 25.23 -18.89
N LEU A 15 -16.63 26.55 -18.84
CA LEU A 15 -15.68 27.48 -18.21
C LEU A 15 -15.58 27.26 -16.70
N THR A 16 -16.67 26.96 -15.99
CA THR A 16 -16.63 26.64 -14.56
C THR A 16 -15.85 25.36 -14.31
N VAL A 17 -15.98 24.35 -15.18
CA VAL A 17 -15.18 23.12 -15.11
C VAL A 17 -13.71 23.40 -15.41
N ALA A 18 -13.41 24.21 -16.43
CA ALA A 18 -12.03 24.59 -16.77
C ALA A 18 -11.36 25.41 -15.65
N VAL A 19 -12.08 26.35 -15.05
CA VAL A 19 -11.62 27.12 -13.88
C VAL A 19 -11.45 26.22 -12.67
N TRP A 20 -12.33 25.24 -12.46
CA TRP A 20 -12.15 24.22 -11.42
C TRP A 20 -10.93 23.33 -11.66
N CYS A 21 -10.69 22.90 -12.90
CA CYS A 21 -9.50 22.15 -13.25
C CYS A 21 -8.23 22.98 -13.01
N LEU A 22 -8.25 24.29 -13.31
CA LEU A 22 -7.14 25.20 -13.05
C LEU A 22 -6.91 25.47 -11.55
N LEU A 23 -7.97 25.53 -10.73
CA LEU A 23 -7.87 25.70 -9.28
C LEU A 23 -7.49 24.42 -8.53
N LEU A 24 -7.68 23.26 -9.16
CA LEU A 24 -7.28 21.96 -8.65
C LEU A 24 -5.93 21.50 -9.19
N LEU A 25 -5.33 22.22 -10.16
CA LEU A 25 -3.92 21.97 -10.48
C LEU A 25 -3.13 22.10 -9.17
N PRO A 26 -2.27 21.11 -8.85
CA PRO A 26 -1.46 21.21 -7.65
C PRO A 26 -0.76 22.57 -7.67
N PRO A 27 -0.79 23.34 -6.56
CA PRO A 27 0.01 24.55 -6.50
C PRO A 27 1.43 24.17 -6.92
N PRO A 28 2.11 24.97 -7.77
CA PRO A 28 3.50 24.70 -8.12
C PRO A 28 4.22 24.47 -6.80
N ALA A 29 4.83 23.30 -6.64
CA ALA A 29 5.45 22.89 -5.39
C ALA A 29 6.27 24.08 -4.89
N HIS A 30 5.85 24.68 -3.76
CA HIS A 30 6.57 25.80 -3.20
C HIS A 30 7.87 25.20 -2.65
N ALA A 31 8.85 25.26 -3.53
CA ALA A 31 10.21 24.84 -3.37
C ALA A 31 10.83 25.61 -2.19
N GLN A 32 10.72 25.08 -0.98
CA GLN A 32 11.46 25.57 0.18
C GLN A 32 12.77 24.78 0.21
N THR A 33 13.86 25.45 -0.16
CA THR A 33 15.21 24.93 0.04
C THR A 33 15.51 24.94 1.52
N ASP A 34 15.90 23.81 2.09
CA ASP A 34 16.47 23.75 3.43
C ASP A 34 17.85 24.46 3.49
N GLU A 35 18.47 24.52 4.67
CA GLU A 35 19.80 25.14 4.84
C GLU A 35 20.92 24.44 4.05
N HIS A 36 20.67 23.23 3.53
CA HIS A 36 21.59 22.50 2.65
C HIS A 36 21.28 22.71 1.16
N GLY A 37 20.30 23.55 0.82
CA GLY A 37 19.86 23.75 -0.56
C GLY A 37 19.05 22.58 -1.13
N LEU A 38 18.69 21.60 -0.30
CA LEU A 38 17.84 20.47 -0.66
C LEU A 38 16.38 20.92 -0.60
N LEU A 39 15.67 20.65 -1.67
CA LEU A 39 14.27 20.99 -1.81
C LEU A 39 13.42 20.06 -0.95
N GLN A 40 13.03 20.52 0.24
CA GLN A 40 12.11 19.76 1.08
C GLN A 40 10.69 19.96 0.54
N THR A 41 10.36 19.24 -0.53
CA THR A 41 9.01 19.22 -1.07
C THR A 41 8.13 18.39 -0.15
N TYR A 42 7.16 19.02 0.52
CA TYR A 42 6.06 18.30 1.15
C TYR A 42 5.36 17.44 0.08
N SER A 43 5.50 16.12 0.17
CA SER A 43 4.91 15.19 -0.79
C SER A 43 3.47 14.88 -0.35
N PHE A 44 2.51 15.55 -1.00
CA PHE A 44 1.10 15.25 -0.76
C PHE A 44 0.76 13.85 -1.31
N ASN A 45 0.44 12.89 -0.44
CA ASN A 45 0.17 11.50 -0.84
C ASN A 45 -1.15 11.34 -1.64
N TRP A 46 -1.05 11.43 -2.97
CA TRP A 46 -2.20 11.46 -3.88
C TRP A 46 -3.02 10.16 -3.92
N GLY A 47 -2.37 9.02 -3.77
CA GLY A 47 -3.00 7.70 -3.73
C GLY A 47 -3.87 7.55 -2.49
N THR A 48 -3.36 7.94 -1.31
CA THR A 48 -4.15 7.98 -0.08
C THR A 48 -5.35 8.90 -0.23
N PHE A 49 -5.13 10.13 -0.72
CA PHE A 49 -6.21 11.07 -1.03
C PHE A 49 -7.30 10.44 -1.92
N ALA A 50 -6.91 9.81 -3.04
CA ALA A 50 -7.85 9.26 -4.01
C ALA A 50 -8.63 8.05 -3.48
N ILE A 51 -7.98 7.19 -2.68
CA ILE A 51 -8.63 6.05 -2.02
C ILE A 51 -9.75 6.57 -1.10
N PHE A 52 -9.44 7.52 -0.21
CA PHE A 52 -10.42 8.09 0.70
C PHE A 52 -11.52 8.91 -0.01
N ALA A 53 -11.16 9.63 -1.08
CA ALA A 53 -12.11 10.29 -1.97
C ALA A 53 -13.11 9.32 -2.60
N SER A 54 -12.67 8.11 -2.94
CA SER A 54 -13.53 7.07 -3.51
C SER A 54 -14.40 6.37 -2.45
N TYR A 55 -13.94 6.27 -1.19
CA TYR A 55 -14.67 5.58 -0.14
C TYR A 55 -16.02 6.21 0.15
N VAL A 56 -16.10 7.54 0.26
CA VAL A 56 -17.36 8.24 0.58
C VAL A 56 -18.49 7.90 -0.41
N PRO A 57 -18.36 8.12 -1.74
CA PRO A 57 -19.43 7.78 -2.67
C PRO A 57 -19.69 6.27 -2.74
N LEU A 58 -18.66 5.41 -2.61
CA LEU A 58 -18.85 3.96 -2.64
C LEU A 58 -19.59 3.41 -1.42
N ILE A 59 -19.32 3.97 -0.24
CA ILE A 59 -20.03 3.66 1.00
C ILE A 59 -21.46 4.21 0.92
N SER A 60 -21.64 5.46 0.45
CA SER A 60 -22.97 6.05 0.24
C SER A 60 -23.85 5.18 -0.67
N ILE A 61 -23.29 4.69 -1.78
CA ILE A 61 -23.99 3.76 -2.70
C ILE A 61 -24.35 2.45 -1.98
N CYS A 62 -23.40 1.86 -1.24
CA CYS A 62 -23.63 0.63 -0.48
C CYS A 62 -24.82 0.77 0.45
N LEU A 63 -24.89 1.89 1.17
CA LEU A 63 -25.91 2.17 2.16
C LEU A 63 -27.26 2.52 1.51
N GLY A 64 -27.24 3.21 0.36
CA GLY A 64 -28.43 3.43 -0.47
C GLY A 64 -29.06 2.12 -0.97
N ASN A 65 -28.24 1.11 -1.30
CA ASN A 65 -28.73 -0.21 -1.69
C ASN A 65 -29.39 -0.93 -0.51
N TYR A 66 -28.79 -0.91 0.68
CA TYR A 66 -29.40 -1.50 1.88
C TYR A 66 -30.73 -0.83 2.22
N ARG A 67 -30.80 0.51 2.13
CA ARG A 67 -32.04 1.25 2.35
C ARG A 67 -33.13 0.86 1.36
N SER A 68 -32.79 0.79 0.07
CA SER A 68 -33.75 0.42 -0.97
C SER A 68 -34.26 -1.01 -0.77
N ALA A 69 -33.37 -1.93 -0.35
CA ALA A 69 -33.73 -3.31 -0.08
C ALA A 69 -34.61 -3.45 1.18
N VAL A 70 -34.32 -2.70 2.25
CA VAL A 70 -35.18 -2.59 3.45
C VAL A 70 -36.57 -2.06 3.09
N GLU A 71 -36.67 -1.02 2.26
CA GLU A 71 -37.95 -0.44 1.83
C GLU A 71 -38.77 -1.41 0.96
N ALA A 72 -38.09 -2.28 0.20
CA ALA A 72 -38.72 -3.31 -0.60
C ALA A 72 -39.09 -4.58 0.20
N HIS A 73 -38.52 -4.76 1.39
CA HIS A 73 -38.71 -5.97 2.20
C HIS A 73 -40.04 -5.95 2.95
N THR A 74 -40.82 -7.01 2.80
CA THR A 74 -42.14 -7.16 3.44
C THR A 74 -42.10 -7.03 4.97
N TYR A 75 -41.15 -7.73 5.63
CA TYR A 75 -40.92 -7.60 7.07
C TYR A 75 -40.56 -6.17 7.51
N TRP A 76 -39.56 -5.54 6.90
CA TRP A 76 -39.10 -4.23 7.34
C TRP A 76 -40.04 -3.08 6.96
N ASN A 77 -40.83 -3.26 5.89
CA ASN A 77 -41.83 -2.30 5.42
C ASN A 77 -43.20 -2.50 6.09
N ALA A 78 -43.31 -3.36 7.13
CA ALA A 78 -44.58 -3.60 7.78
C ALA A 78 -45.05 -2.40 8.63
N THR A 79 -44.14 -1.64 9.25
CA THR A 79 -44.46 -0.38 9.95
C THR A 79 -43.44 0.71 9.67
N GLU A 80 -43.86 1.98 9.73
CA GLU A 80 -42.95 3.12 9.55
C GLU A 80 -41.82 3.12 10.61
N ASP A 81 -42.13 2.68 11.84
CA ASP A 81 -41.17 2.56 12.93
C ASP A 81 -40.10 1.51 12.64
N GLN A 82 -40.46 0.37 12.01
CA GLN A 82 -39.49 -0.64 11.60
C GLN A 82 -38.55 -0.13 10.50
N ILE A 83 -39.06 0.63 9.53
CA ILE A 83 -38.23 1.27 8.50
C ILE A 83 -37.26 2.27 9.15
N LEU A 84 -37.74 3.10 10.08
CA LEU A 84 -36.90 4.06 10.79
C LEU A 84 -35.84 3.37 11.66
N LEU A 85 -36.21 2.28 12.33
CA LEU A 85 -35.29 1.45 13.11
C LEU A 85 -34.22 0.84 12.20
N ALA A 86 -34.60 0.27 11.05
CA ALA A 86 -33.68 -0.31 10.08
C ALA A 86 -32.73 0.75 9.50
N ARG A 87 -33.22 1.95 9.19
CA ARG A 87 -32.37 3.06 8.71
C ARG A 87 -31.35 3.51 9.76
N ARG A 88 -31.76 3.68 11.03
CA ARG A 88 -30.83 3.98 12.12
C ARG A 88 -29.80 2.87 12.30
N CYS A 89 -30.26 1.62 12.24
CA CYS A 89 -29.42 0.43 12.30
C CYS A 89 -28.33 0.42 11.22
N ILE A 90 -28.71 0.66 9.95
CA ILE A 90 -27.78 0.76 8.82
C ILE A 90 -26.73 1.88 9.06
N TRP A 91 -27.16 3.06 9.51
CA TRP A 91 -26.26 4.17 9.79
C TRP A 91 -25.26 3.88 10.90
N THR A 92 -25.74 3.42 12.06
CA THR A 92 -24.88 3.11 13.20
C THR A 92 -23.89 2.01 12.84
N ALA A 93 -24.35 0.95 12.17
CA ALA A 93 -23.49 -0.15 11.69
C ALA A 93 -22.39 0.35 10.74
N ALA A 94 -22.71 1.25 9.82
CA ALA A 94 -21.74 1.83 8.90
C ALA A 94 -20.71 2.69 9.62
N LEU A 95 -21.14 3.57 10.54
CA LEU A 95 -20.25 4.45 11.30
C LEU A 95 -19.30 3.67 12.22
N GLU A 96 -19.80 2.62 12.88
CA GLU A 96 -18.96 1.73 13.69
C GLU A 96 -17.88 1.05 12.83
N ALA A 97 -18.25 0.51 11.67
CA ALA A 97 -17.29 -0.12 10.75
C ALA A 97 -16.25 0.90 10.24
N ILE A 98 -16.68 2.10 9.84
CA ILE A 98 -15.77 3.17 9.40
C ILE A 98 -14.81 3.56 10.54
N GLY A 99 -15.32 3.74 11.75
CA GLY A 99 -14.51 4.14 12.91
C GLY A 99 -13.41 3.12 13.24
N VAL A 100 -13.76 1.82 13.29
CA VAL A 100 -12.80 0.75 13.57
C VAL A 100 -11.70 0.69 12.50
N PHE A 101 -12.08 0.71 11.22
CA PHE A 101 -11.09 0.63 10.14
C PHE A 101 -10.28 1.91 9.96
N LEU A 102 -10.85 3.09 10.23
CA LEU A 102 -10.10 4.35 10.20
C LEU A 102 -9.02 4.35 11.30
N MET A 103 -9.35 3.87 12.49
CA MET A 103 -8.39 3.70 13.58
C MET A 103 -7.26 2.73 13.18
N LEU A 104 -7.61 1.56 12.63
CA LEU A 104 -6.65 0.58 12.12
C LEU A 104 -5.71 1.21 11.08
N ILE A 105 -6.27 1.94 10.11
CA ILE A 105 -5.51 2.61 9.06
C ILE A 105 -4.54 3.64 9.64
N ILE A 106 -5.00 4.48 10.57
CA ILE A 106 -4.14 5.50 11.20
C ILE A 106 -2.99 4.86 11.97
N ILE A 107 -3.27 3.81 12.76
CA ILE A 107 -2.24 3.08 13.51
C ILE A 107 -1.22 2.47 12.55
N SER A 108 -1.68 1.76 11.51
CA SER A 108 -0.78 1.18 10.51
C SER A 108 0.03 2.22 9.75
N ALA A 109 -0.58 3.37 9.42
CA ALA A 109 0.08 4.45 8.70
C ALA A 109 1.22 5.06 9.52
N ILE A 110 0.97 5.36 10.79
CA ILE A 110 2.00 5.90 11.71
C ILE A 110 3.11 4.86 11.91
N THR A 111 2.77 3.60 12.17
CA THR A 111 3.77 2.55 12.40
C THR A 111 4.66 2.33 11.17
N ILE A 112 4.07 2.23 9.97
CA ILE A 112 4.85 2.03 8.73
C ILE A 112 5.70 3.25 8.42
N ALA A 113 5.17 4.46 8.56
CA ALA A 113 5.92 5.70 8.35
C ALA A 113 7.14 5.78 9.28
N LEU A 114 6.98 5.43 10.57
CA LEU A 114 8.09 5.43 11.53
C LEU A 114 9.14 4.35 11.23
N LEU A 115 8.71 3.15 10.81
CA LEU A 115 9.62 2.04 10.52
C LEU A 115 10.38 2.18 9.20
N THR A 116 9.93 3.08 8.31
CA THR A 116 10.54 3.29 7.00
C THR A 116 11.23 4.64 6.87
N ASN A 117 11.33 5.43 7.94
CA ASN A 117 12.00 6.73 7.94
C ASN A 117 13.42 6.62 8.53
N PRO A 118 14.49 7.03 7.81
CA PRO A 118 14.47 7.57 6.45
C PRO A 118 14.31 6.46 5.39
N LEU A 119 13.56 6.78 4.34
CA LEU A 119 13.43 5.93 3.15
C LEU A 119 14.45 6.39 2.11
N ASP A 120 14.93 5.46 1.27
CA ASP A 120 15.73 5.83 0.10
C ASP A 120 14.95 6.80 -0.81
N GLU A 121 15.58 7.91 -1.18
CA GLU A 121 14.92 8.99 -1.94
C GLU A 121 14.37 8.50 -3.28
N ARG A 122 15.09 7.61 -3.98
CA ARG A 122 14.60 7.05 -5.26
C ARG A 122 13.40 6.15 -5.04
N MET A 123 13.40 5.37 -3.96
CA MET A 123 12.23 4.57 -3.60
C MET A 123 11.04 5.48 -3.28
N ASP A 124 11.25 6.62 -2.61
CA ASP A 124 10.20 7.61 -2.37
C ASP A 124 9.56 8.11 -3.68
N TYR A 125 10.37 8.45 -4.70
CA TYR A 125 9.88 8.78 -6.05
C TYR A 125 9.05 7.64 -6.69
N ILE A 126 9.49 6.37 -6.57
CA ILE A 126 8.71 5.23 -7.06
C ILE A 126 7.35 5.16 -6.35
N ILE A 127 7.34 5.26 -5.01
CA ILE A 127 6.11 5.14 -4.21
C ILE A 127 5.16 6.27 -4.54
N GLU A 128 5.64 7.51 -4.65
CA GLU A 128 4.85 8.67 -5.06
C GLU A 128 4.30 8.53 -6.49
N GLY A 129 5.12 8.02 -7.42
CA GLY A 129 4.67 7.72 -8.77
C GLY A 129 3.56 6.65 -8.80
N VAL A 130 3.74 5.54 -8.08
CA VAL A 130 2.72 4.49 -7.93
C VAL A 130 1.47 5.00 -7.21
N SER A 131 1.63 5.91 -6.25
CA SER A 131 0.53 6.60 -5.55
C SER A 131 -0.36 7.36 -6.53
N ARG A 132 0.26 8.10 -7.46
CA ARG A 132 -0.44 8.86 -8.52
C ARG A 132 -1.06 7.96 -9.58
N LEU A 133 -0.38 6.88 -9.99
CA LEU A 133 -0.97 5.88 -10.90
C LEU A 133 -2.20 5.21 -10.27
N THR A 134 -2.10 4.84 -9.00
CA THR A 134 -3.21 4.25 -8.25
C THR A 134 -4.37 5.23 -8.14
N SER A 135 -4.06 6.50 -7.83
CA SER A 135 -5.02 7.61 -7.81
C SER A 135 -5.75 7.75 -9.15
N SER A 136 -5.01 7.72 -10.26
CA SER A 136 -5.57 7.72 -11.62
C SER A 136 -6.57 6.59 -11.82
N VAL A 137 -6.17 5.34 -11.56
CA VAL A 137 -7.03 4.16 -11.77
C VAL A 137 -8.30 4.25 -10.92
N ILE A 138 -8.18 4.63 -9.65
CA ILE A 138 -9.33 4.73 -8.73
C ILE A 138 -10.30 5.83 -9.18
N GLN A 139 -9.80 6.99 -9.59
CA GLN A 139 -10.62 8.09 -10.09
C GLN A 139 -11.31 7.71 -11.40
N PHE A 140 -10.62 6.98 -12.29
CA PHE A 140 -11.23 6.46 -13.51
C PHE A 140 -12.35 5.47 -13.19
N GLN A 141 -12.13 4.52 -12.28
CA GLN A 141 -13.18 3.60 -11.82
C GLN A 141 -14.36 4.34 -11.18
N LEU A 142 -14.08 5.38 -10.39
CA LEU A 142 -15.09 6.23 -9.80
C LEU A 142 -15.92 6.93 -10.89
N SER A 143 -15.27 7.45 -11.94
CA SER A 143 -15.95 8.10 -13.06
C SER A 143 -16.95 7.16 -13.76
N ILE A 144 -16.59 5.88 -13.97
CA ILE A 144 -17.48 4.86 -14.54
C ILE A 144 -18.66 4.58 -13.59
N ARG A 145 -18.37 4.33 -12.31
CA ARG A 145 -19.41 3.99 -11.32
C ARG A 145 -20.39 5.13 -11.10
N VAL A 146 -19.90 6.36 -11.04
CA VAL A 146 -20.74 7.55 -10.91
C VAL A 146 -21.62 7.72 -12.14
N ALA A 147 -21.10 7.50 -13.36
CA ALA A 147 -21.91 7.56 -14.58
C ALA A 147 -23.04 6.50 -14.61
N ILE A 148 -22.78 5.26 -14.17
CA ILE A 148 -23.82 4.23 -13.99
C ILE A 148 -24.87 4.73 -12.98
N TRP A 149 -24.42 5.24 -11.84
CA TRP A 149 -25.34 5.65 -10.76
C TRP A 149 -26.16 6.90 -11.08
N MET A 150 -25.62 7.79 -11.90
CA MET A 150 -26.32 8.96 -12.43
C MET A 150 -27.29 8.60 -13.56
N GLY A 151 -27.32 7.34 -14.01
CA GLY A 151 -28.16 6.88 -15.12
C GLY A 151 -27.68 7.35 -16.49
N VAL A 152 -26.42 7.73 -16.62
CA VAL A 152 -25.79 8.04 -17.92
C VAL A 152 -25.55 6.74 -18.68
N TYR A 153 -25.01 5.74 -17.97
CA TYR A 153 -24.94 4.37 -18.44
C TYR A 153 -26.15 3.64 -17.89
N GLN A 154 -26.90 2.95 -18.76
CA GLN A 154 -27.78 1.90 -18.26
C GLN A 154 -26.91 0.89 -17.54
N ASN A 155 -27.33 0.33 -16.40
CA ASN A 155 -26.47 -0.62 -15.69
C ASN A 155 -26.30 -1.86 -16.59
N PRO A 156 -25.12 -2.15 -17.18
CA PRO A 156 -24.98 -3.33 -18.04
C PRO A 156 -25.20 -4.61 -17.23
N PHE A 157 -24.96 -4.50 -15.92
CA PHE A 157 -25.16 -5.52 -14.91
C PHE A 157 -26.51 -5.37 -14.20
N SER A 158 -27.51 -4.69 -14.80
CA SER A 158 -28.89 -4.52 -14.29
C SER A 158 -29.66 -5.81 -14.06
N SER A 159 -29.07 -7.00 -14.28
CA SER A 159 -29.63 -8.20 -13.67
C SER A 159 -29.79 -7.87 -12.18
N ALA A 160 -30.98 -8.11 -11.64
CA ALA A 160 -31.41 -7.77 -10.29
C ALA A 160 -30.39 -8.13 -9.16
N LYS A 161 -29.36 -8.92 -9.45
CA LYS A 161 -28.23 -9.33 -8.60
C LYS A 161 -27.39 -8.23 -7.95
N GLN A 162 -27.35 -6.99 -8.47
CA GLN A 162 -26.54 -5.93 -7.83
C GLN A 162 -27.31 -5.15 -6.76
N MET A 163 -28.65 -5.20 -6.80
CA MET A 163 -29.44 -4.88 -5.63
C MET A 163 -29.24 -6.01 -4.62
N ILE A 164 -29.08 -5.65 -3.36
CA ILE A 164 -29.11 -6.65 -2.29
C ILE A 164 -30.46 -7.33 -2.42
N GLU A 165 -30.47 -8.62 -2.72
CA GLU A 165 -31.71 -9.39 -2.78
C GLU A 165 -32.49 -9.10 -1.51
N VAL A 166 -33.78 -8.81 -1.68
CA VAL A 166 -34.63 -8.36 -0.59
C VAL A 166 -34.52 -9.35 0.58
N ASP A 167 -34.53 -10.65 0.29
CA ASP A 167 -34.43 -11.71 1.29
C ASP A 167 -33.04 -11.78 1.98
N LYS A 168 -31.99 -11.23 1.36
CA LYS A 168 -30.63 -11.18 1.90
C LYS A 168 -30.39 -10.00 2.84
N VAL A 169 -31.36 -9.10 3.07
CA VAL A 169 -31.22 -8.04 4.08
C VAL A 169 -31.23 -8.62 5.50
N GLY A 170 -31.81 -9.81 5.67
CA GLY A 170 -32.04 -10.43 6.97
C GLY A 170 -33.33 -9.94 7.61
N THR A 171 -33.86 -10.72 8.56
CA THR A 171 -35.12 -10.40 9.26
C THR A 171 -34.90 -9.79 10.64
N THR A 172 -33.65 -9.80 11.14
CA THR A 172 -33.33 -9.26 12.47
C THR A 172 -32.42 -8.04 12.40
N VAL A 173 -32.50 -7.18 13.43
CA VAL A 173 -31.63 -6.00 13.54
C VAL A 173 -30.16 -6.39 13.61
N VAL A 174 -29.84 -7.48 14.32
CA VAL A 174 -28.46 -7.98 14.47
C VAL A 174 -27.89 -8.40 13.14
N GLU A 175 -28.66 -9.15 12.36
CA GLU A 175 -28.27 -9.61 11.04
C GLU A 175 -28.06 -8.44 10.07
N LEU A 176 -29.00 -7.47 10.05
CA LEU A 176 -28.86 -6.25 9.25
C LEU A 176 -27.60 -5.46 9.61
N LYS A 177 -27.32 -5.26 10.92
CA LYS A 177 -26.08 -4.58 11.37
C LYS A 177 -24.85 -5.31 10.87
N HIS A 178 -24.80 -6.63 11.04
CA HIS A 178 -23.64 -7.43 10.64
C HIS A 178 -23.38 -7.32 9.13
N ARG A 179 -24.42 -7.47 8.30
CA ARG A 179 -24.32 -7.39 6.84
C ARG A 179 -23.84 -6.01 6.37
N VAL A 180 -24.37 -4.95 6.96
CA VAL A 180 -23.93 -3.57 6.68
C VAL A 180 -22.48 -3.36 7.09
N ARG A 181 -22.10 -3.72 8.32
CA ARG A 181 -20.70 -3.63 8.81
C ARG A 181 -19.77 -4.34 7.86
N TRP A 182 -20.02 -5.62 7.57
CA TRP A 182 -19.19 -6.43 6.68
C TRP A 182 -19.07 -5.84 5.27
N SER A 183 -20.16 -5.32 4.71
CA SER A 183 -20.15 -4.74 3.37
C SER A 183 -19.32 -3.45 3.30
N VAL A 184 -19.37 -2.63 4.34
CA VAL A 184 -18.54 -1.42 4.47
C VAL A 184 -17.08 -1.82 4.70
N SER A 185 -16.82 -2.72 5.65
CA SER A 185 -15.47 -3.24 5.96
C SER A 185 -14.79 -3.84 4.73
N LYS A 186 -15.51 -4.64 3.94
CA LYS A 186 -14.98 -5.25 2.70
C LYS A 186 -14.53 -4.20 1.69
N ARG A 187 -15.17 -3.03 1.63
CA ARG A 187 -14.75 -1.93 0.74
C ARG A 187 -13.47 -1.27 1.21
N ILE A 188 -13.31 -1.09 2.53
CA ILE A 188 -12.11 -0.49 3.12
C ILE A 188 -10.93 -1.47 3.05
N LEU A 189 -11.16 -2.74 3.42
CA LEU A 189 -10.13 -3.78 3.43
C LEU A 189 -9.53 -4.03 2.04
N ARG A 190 -10.32 -3.86 0.98
CA ARG A 190 -9.87 -4.02 -0.41
C ARG A 190 -8.73 -3.08 -0.82
N SER A 191 -8.60 -1.92 -0.18
CA SER A 191 -7.51 -0.98 -0.46
C SER A 191 -6.52 -0.87 0.70
N PHE A 192 -6.71 -1.64 1.78
CA PHE A 192 -5.85 -1.56 2.97
C PHE A 192 -4.39 -1.92 2.67
N PHE A 193 -4.14 -3.02 1.95
CA PHE A 193 -2.76 -3.42 1.61
C PHE A 193 -2.07 -2.43 0.67
N PHE A 194 -2.82 -1.82 -0.24
CA PHE A 194 -2.31 -0.72 -1.07
C PHE A 194 -1.98 0.50 -0.22
N LEU A 195 -2.86 0.88 0.73
CA LEU A 195 -2.59 1.96 1.67
C LEU A 195 -1.32 1.71 2.48
N CYS A 196 -1.10 0.50 2.99
CA CYS A 196 0.15 0.14 3.69
C CYS A 196 1.39 0.38 2.84
N PHE A 197 1.33 0.06 1.54
CA PHE A 197 2.42 0.38 0.61
C PHE A 197 2.63 1.89 0.44
N LEU A 198 1.54 2.67 0.35
CA LEU A 198 1.59 4.12 0.20
C LEU A 198 2.01 4.87 1.47
N PHE A 199 2.04 4.23 2.64
CA PHE A 199 2.41 4.89 3.91
C PHE A 199 3.92 4.95 4.16
N GLN A 200 4.71 4.28 3.32
CA GLN A 200 6.16 4.22 3.48
C GLN A 200 6.79 5.56 3.10
N GLY A 201 7.80 6.00 3.87
CA GLY A 201 8.51 7.26 3.62
C GLY A 201 7.70 8.55 3.88
N ALA A 202 6.37 8.45 3.96
CA ALA A 202 5.49 9.60 4.16
C ALA A 202 5.73 10.26 5.52
N ASN A 203 5.66 11.60 5.57
CA ASN A 203 5.70 12.29 6.85
C ASN A 203 4.42 11.97 7.63
N ALA A 204 4.57 11.65 8.93
CA ALA A 204 3.44 11.32 9.78
C ALA A 204 2.36 12.43 9.83
N ALA A 205 2.73 13.69 9.56
CA ALA A 205 1.83 14.83 9.48
C ALA A 205 1.05 14.94 8.15
N GLU A 206 1.60 14.44 7.03
CA GLU A 206 0.97 14.52 5.70
C GLU A 206 -0.19 13.54 5.55
N LEU A 207 -0.07 12.37 6.20
CA LEU A 207 -1.05 11.30 6.12
C LEU A 207 -2.44 11.71 6.62
N PRO A 208 -2.61 12.30 7.83
CA PRO A 208 -3.90 12.83 8.27
C PRO A 208 -4.48 13.89 7.31
N LEU A 209 -3.62 14.76 6.75
CA LEU A 209 -4.06 15.79 5.81
C LEU A 209 -4.61 15.17 4.51
N ALA A 210 -3.90 14.20 3.93
CA ALA A 210 -4.35 13.50 2.73
C ALA A 210 -5.67 12.73 2.96
N ILE A 211 -5.82 12.09 4.12
CA ILE A 211 -7.06 11.40 4.52
C ILE A 211 -8.22 12.39 4.63
N LEU A 212 -8.04 13.50 5.37
CA LEU A 212 -9.08 14.51 5.57
C LEU A 212 -9.47 15.20 4.25
N ALA A 213 -8.49 15.56 3.43
CA ALA A 213 -8.72 16.14 2.10
C ALA A 213 -9.48 15.17 1.20
N GLY A 214 -9.10 13.88 1.21
CA GLY A 214 -9.77 12.82 0.45
C GLY A 214 -11.22 12.67 0.88
N LEU A 215 -11.48 12.56 2.19
CA LEU A 215 -12.84 12.49 2.73
C LEU A 215 -13.67 13.71 2.32
N ALA A 216 -13.14 14.93 2.49
CA ALA A 216 -13.83 16.17 2.12
C ALA A 216 -14.18 16.19 0.61
N PHE A 217 -13.25 15.80 -0.25
CA PHE A 217 -13.51 15.68 -1.68
C PHE A 217 -14.56 14.60 -2.00
N GLY A 218 -14.48 13.45 -1.34
CA GLY A 218 -15.47 12.39 -1.47
C GLY A 218 -16.89 12.83 -1.09
N PHE A 219 -17.03 13.64 -0.03
CA PHE A 219 -18.29 14.28 0.34
C PHE A 219 -18.78 15.25 -0.74
N PHE A 220 -17.89 16.03 -1.34
CA PHE A 220 -18.23 16.92 -2.44
C PHE A 220 -18.72 16.14 -3.66
N VAL A 221 -18.08 15.02 -4.00
CA VAL A 221 -18.52 14.11 -5.07
C VAL A 221 -19.92 13.55 -4.77
N ASP A 222 -20.14 13.02 -3.56
CA ASP A 222 -21.47 12.51 -3.16
C ASP A 222 -22.55 13.60 -3.22
N TRP A 223 -22.23 14.81 -2.75
CA TRP A 223 -23.12 15.96 -2.84
C TRP A 223 -23.41 16.37 -4.28
N GLY A 224 -22.40 16.34 -5.16
CA GLY A 224 -22.56 16.59 -6.59
C GLY A 224 -23.55 15.62 -7.21
N ILE A 225 -23.46 14.33 -6.86
CA ILE A 225 -24.39 13.32 -7.38
C ILE A 225 -25.79 13.47 -6.77
N TYR A 226 -25.89 13.83 -5.49
CA TYR A 226 -27.16 14.20 -4.87
C TYR A 226 -27.84 15.35 -5.62
N LYS A 227 -27.08 16.41 -5.95
CA LYS A 227 -27.57 17.57 -6.70
C LYS A 227 -27.98 17.20 -8.12
N ALA A 228 -27.18 16.39 -8.81
CA ALA A 228 -27.48 15.91 -10.15
C ALA A 228 -28.88 15.29 -10.23
N ARG A 229 -29.24 14.47 -9.24
CA ARG A 229 -30.53 13.78 -9.16
C ARG A 229 -31.71 14.70 -8.89
N ARG A 230 -31.48 15.89 -8.36
CA ARG A 230 -32.54 16.85 -8.02
C ARG A 230 -32.88 17.79 -9.17
N PHE A 231 -32.14 17.75 -10.28
CA PHE A 231 -32.51 18.53 -11.45
C PHE A 231 -33.82 18.02 -12.06
N GLU A 232 -34.82 18.90 -12.11
CA GLU A 232 -36.13 18.60 -12.67
C GLU A 232 -36.08 18.43 -14.21
N SER A 233 -35.17 19.15 -14.87
CA SER A 233 -34.96 19.05 -16.31
C SER A 233 -33.94 17.96 -16.64
N ARG A 234 -34.37 16.94 -17.41
CA ARG A 234 -33.50 15.87 -17.94
C ARG A 234 -32.29 16.42 -18.69
N CYS A 235 -32.46 17.48 -19.49
CA CYS A 235 -31.36 18.09 -20.24
C CYS A 235 -30.28 18.67 -19.32
N ARG A 236 -30.67 19.36 -18.22
CA ARG A 236 -29.71 19.88 -17.23
C ARG A 236 -29.03 18.76 -16.46
N GLN A 237 -29.77 17.72 -16.10
CA GLN A 237 -29.23 16.54 -15.45
C GLN A 237 -28.17 15.86 -16.34
N SER A 238 -28.49 15.57 -17.60
CA SER A 238 -27.54 14.96 -18.53
C SER A 238 -26.30 15.83 -18.76
N ALA A 239 -26.47 17.15 -18.96
CA ALA A 239 -25.35 18.05 -19.14
C ALA A 239 -24.43 18.07 -17.91
N PHE A 240 -25.00 18.19 -16.70
CA PHE A 240 -24.23 18.12 -15.46
C PHE A 240 -23.49 16.79 -15.31
N ASN A 241 -24.17 15.68 -15.55
CA ASN A 241 -23.60 14.34 -15.44
C ASN A 241 -22.42 14.13 -16.41
N ILE A 242 -22.55 14.58 -17.66
CA ILE A 242 -21.50 14.48 -18.67
C ILE A 242 -20.31 15.38 -18.28
N SER A 243 -20.55 16.62 -17.87
CA SER A 243 -19.49 17.51 -17.41
C SER A 243 -18.73 16.93 -16.21
N PHE A 244 -19.45 16.35 -15.25
CA PHE A 244 -18.87 15.73 -14.07
C PHE A 244 -18.02 14.50 -14.43
N LEU A 245 -18.51 13.66 -15.34
CA LEU A 245 -17.79 12.51 -15.89
C LEU A 245 -16.49 12.96 -16.56
N VAL A 246 -16.56 13.90 -17.49
CA VAL A 246 -15.38 14.43 -18.22
C VAL A 246 -14.36 15.02 -17.25
N GLY A 247 -14.81 15.73 -16.21
CA GLY A 247 -13.93 16.29 -15.18
C GLY A 247 -13.16 15.20 -14.41
N LEU A 248 -13.85 14.14 -13.95
CA LEU A 248 -13.20 13.02 -13.26
C LEU A 248 -12.24 12.25 -14.17
N THR A 249 -12.63 12.02 -15.43
CA THR A 249 -11.76 11.35 -16.41
C THR A 249 -10.51 12.18 -16.71
N PHE A 250 -10.66 13.49 -16.94
CA PHE A 250 -9.53 14.39 -17.17
C PHE A 250 -8.57 14.45 -15.98
N TRP A 251 -9.12 14.56 -14.76
CA TRP A 251 -8.33 14.54 -13.54
C TRP A 251 -7.52 13.24 -13.40
N SER A 252 -8.15 12.10 -13.69
CA SER A 252 -7.47 10.80 -13.72
C SER A 252 -6.33 10.75 -14.75
N LEU A 253 -6.47 11.40 -15.91
CA LEU A 253 -5.41 11.49 -16.93
C LEU A 253 -4.20 12.29 -16.46
N VAL A 254 -4.44 13.41 -15.76
CA VAL A 254 -3.37 14.23 -15.17
C VAL A 254 -2.58 13.41 -14.15
N GLN A 255 -3.28 12.63 -13.31
CA GLN A 255 -2.63 11.75 -12.34
C GLN A 255 -1.85 10.60 -13.01
N LEU A 256 -2.34 10.08 -14.13
CA LEU A 256 -1.62 9.05 -14.92
C LEU A 256 -0.29 9.60 -15.43
N ALA A 257 -0.32 10.76 -16.08
CA ALA A 257 0.87 11.39 -16.64
C ALA A 257 1.90 11.73 -15.56
N ASN A 258 1.46 12.35 -14.46
CA ASN A 258 2.33 12.65 -13.33
C ASN A 258 2.91 11.38 -12.69
N GLY A 259 2.13 10.31 -12.54
CA GLY A 259 2.64 9.06 -11.97
C GLY A 259 3.74 8.43 -12.82
N VAL A 260 3.59 8.46 -14.15
CA VAL A 260 4.63 7.98 -15.08
C VAL A 260 5.88 8.86 -15.02
N LEU A 261 5.74 10.18 -14.91
CA LEU A 261 6.86 11.10 -14.78
C LEU A 261 7.74 10.79 -13.57
N PHE A 262 7.12 10.64 -12.39
CA PHE A 262 7.82 10.33 -11.14
C PHE A 262 8.55 8.99 -11.20
N ILE A 263 7.92 7.97 -11.80
CA ILE A 263 8.57 6.68 -12.03
C ILE A 263 9.75 6.88 -12.99
N ALA A 264 9.54 7.49 -14.16
CA ALA A 264 10.59 7.68 -15.16
C ALA A 264 11.84 8.41 -14.62
N ALA A 265 11.63 9.39 -13.72
CA ALA A 265 12.71 10.13 -13.06
C ALA A 265 13.68 9.25 -12.25
N VAL A 266 13.26 8.05 -11.82
CA VAL A 266 14.12 7.10 -11.09
C VAL A 266 15.06 6.33 -12.02
N TRP A 267 14.62 6.04 -13.25
CA TRP A 267 15.40 5.26 -14.22
C TRP A 267 16.25 6.11 -15.15
N GLN A 268 15.95 7.39 -15.30
CA GLN A 268 16.74 8.32 -16.09
C GLN A 268 17.84 8.94 -15.21
N ASP A 269 19.03 9.15 -15.78
CA ASP A 269 20.05 9.93 -15.09
C ASP A 269 19.49 11.36 -14.93
N THR A 270 19.77 12.03 -13.81
CA THR A 270 19.14 13.31 -13.45
C THR A 270 19.29 14.40 -14.52
N ASN A 271 20.30 14.28 -15.38
CA ASN A 271 20.55 15.19 -16.50
C ASN A 271 19.61 14.96 -17.71
N ASP A 272 18.97 13.79 -17.80
CA ASP A 272 18.15 13.38 -18.95
C ASP A 272 16.64 13.47 -18.67
N VAL A 273 16.25 13.80 -17.43
CA VAL A 273 14.83 13.86 -17.02
C VAL A 273 14.07 14.93 -17.82
N GLU A 274 14.73 16.05 -18.17
CA GLU A 274 14.12 17.12 -18.97
C GLU A 274 13.78 16.69 -20.41
N GLU A 275 14.42 15.65 -20.93
CA GLU A 275 14.16 15.13 -22.29
C GLU A 275 13.17 13.95 -22.30
N SER A 276 12.69 13.52 -21.13
CA SER A 276 11.74 12.43 -21.01
C SER A 276 10.41 12.77 -21.67
N THR A 277 9.95 11.93 -22.59
CA THR A 277 8.63 12.07 -23.23
C THR A 277 7.59 11.08 -22.70
N TRP A 278 7.94 10.29 -21.68
CA TRP A 278 7.10 9.20 -21.18
C TRP A 278 5.76 9.67 -20.60
N ASP A 279 5.77 10.79 -19.88
CA ASP A 279 4.60 11.45 -19.32
C ASP A 279 3.66 11.96 -20.44
N ILE A 280 4.22 12.54 -21.50
CA ILE A 280 3.50 13.02 -22.68
C ILE A 280 2.83 11.84 -23.39
N TRP A 281 3.56 10.74 -23.63
CA TRP A 281 3.00 9.53 -24.22
C TRP A 281 1.90 8.91 -23.36
N ALA A 282 2.11 8.80 -22.04
CA ALA A 282 1.11 8.30 -21.10
C ALA A 282 -0.16 9.15 -21.12
N PHE A 283 -0.02 10.48 -21.17
CA PHE A 283 -1.14 11.40 -21.31
C PHE A 283 -1.91 11.17 -22.61
N PHE A 284 -1.23 11.13 -23.76
CA PHE A 284 -1.90 10.92 -25.05
C PHE A 284 -2.58 9.55 -25.16
N ILE A 285 -1.93 8.49 -24.66
CA ILE A 285 -2.54 7.15 -24.59
C ILE A 285 -3.80 7.21 -23.74
N GLY A 286 -3.73 7.83 -22.56
CA GLY A 286 -4.89 7.99 -21.68
C GLY A 286 -6.04 8.79 -22.34
N VAL A 287 -5.73 9.90 -23.02
CA VAL A 287 -6.69 10.75 -23.73
C VAL A 287 -7.47 9.96 -24.79
N VAL A 288 -6.87 8.93 -25.40
CA VAL A 288 -7.57 8.05 -26.34
C VAL A 288 -8.30 6.93 -25.59
N LEU A 289 -7.62 6.25 -24.67
CA LEU A 289 -8.10 5.02 -24.04
C LEU A 289 -9.29 5.25 -23.10
N PHE A 290 -9.21 6.25 -22.20
CA PHE A 290 -10.26 6.46 -21.19
C PHE A 290 -11.60 6.87 -21.81
N PRO A 291 -11.66 7.82 -22.76
CA PRO A 291 -12.89 8.09 -23.49
C PRO A 291 -13.37 6.90 -24.31
N ALA A 292 -12.48 6.13 -24.95
CA ALA A 292 -12.87 4.94 -25.71
C ALA A 292 -13.56 3.89 -24.82
N ILE A 293 -13.06 3.68 -23.59
CA ILE A 293 -13.70 2.80 -22.60
C ILE A 293 -15.09 3.33 -22.22
N HIS A 294 -15.22 4.63 -21.93
CA HIS A 294 -16.52 5.23 -21.61
C HIS A 294 -17.53 5.10 -22.77
N ILE A 295 -17.10 5.37 -24.00
CA ILE A 295 -17.93 5.21 -25.21
C ILE A 295 -18.33 3.74 -25.39
N THR A 296 -17.40 2.81 -25.19
CA THR A 296 -17.68 1.38 -25.29
C THR A 296 -18.72 0.94 -24.27
N ILE A 297 -18.55 1.33 -22.99
CA ILE A 297 -19.53 1.05 -21.94
C ILE A 297 -20.89 1.67 -22.29
N TYR A 298 -20.92 2.93 -22.74
CA TYR A 298 -22.14 3.59 -23.17
C TYR A 298 -22.84 2.83 -24.32
N CYS A 299 -22.12 2.42 -25.35
CA CYS A 299 -22.66 1.67 -26.47
C CYS A 299 -23.18 0.28 -26.06
N LEU A 300 -22.41 -0.46 -25.25
CA LEU A 300 -22.80 -1.78 -24.75
C LEU A 300 -24.06 -1.71 -23.87
N THR A 301 -24.14 -0.69 -23.03
CA THR A 301 -25.27 -0.51 -22.12
C THR A 301 -26.54 -0.13 -22.86
N ARG A 302 -26.44 0.77 -23.85
CA ARG A 302 -27.58 1.18 -24.67
C ARG A 302 -28.17 0.03 -25.49
N ARG A 303 -27.32 -0.78 -26.13
CA ARG A 303 -27.80 -1.91 -26.96
C ARG A 303 -28.64 -2.89 -26.16
N LYS A 304 -28.21 -3.19 -24.93
CA LYS A 304 -28.94 -4.09 -24.04
C LYS A 304 -30.32 -3.54 -23.64
N GLY A 305 -30.45 -2.23 -23.45
CA GLY A 305 -31.76 -1.64 -23.18
C GLY A 305 -32.73 -1.77 -24.36
N ASP A 306 -32.23 -1.68 -25.60
CA ASP A 306 -33.05 -1.88 -26.79
C ASP A 306 -33.50 -3.36 -26.91
N ASP A 307 -32.62 -4.32 -26.60
CA ASP A 307 -32.94 -5.77 -26.59
C ASP A 307 -33.98 -6.12 -25.49
N ASP A 308 -33.85 -5.54 -24.28
CA ASP A 308 -34.78 -5.76 -23.16
C ASP A 308 -36.19 -5.20 -23.49
N ASP A 309 -36.27 -4.06 -24.18
CA ASP A 309 -37.53 -3.44 -24.62
C ASP A 309 -38.22 -4.30 -25.73
N GLU A 310 -37.45 -4.93 -26.63
CA GLU A 310 -37.99 -5.86 -27.66
C GLU A 310 -38.53 -7.16 -27.04
N GLU A 311 -37.82 -7.76 -26.07
CA GLU A 311 -38.29 -8.98 -25.37
C GLU A 311 -39.57 -8.71 -24.56
N GLU A 312 -39.67 -7.56 -23.90
CA GLU A 312 -40.89 -7.18 -23.18
C GLU A 312 -42.07 -6.95 -24.14
N GLU A 313 -41.82 -6.42 -25.35
CA GLU A 313 -42.86 -6.28 -26.38
C GLU A 313 -43.33 -7.65 -26.93
N GLU A 314 -42.42 -8.59 -27.18
CA GLU A 314 -42.76 -9.97 -27.59
C GLU A 314 -43.58 -10.71 -26.54
N ILE A 315 -43.19 -10.65 -25.26
CA ILE A 315 -43.94 -11.29 -24.17
C ILE A 315 -45.35 -10.70 -24.06
N ASN A 316 -45.48 -9.37 -24.18
CA ASN A 316 -46.78 -8.71 -24.15
C ASN A 316 -47.67 -9.07 -25.36
N GLN A 317 -47.09 -9.36 -26.53
CA GLN A 317 -47.82 -9.85 -27.70
C GLN A 317 -48.28 -11.31 -27.52
N VAL A 318 -47.43 -12.20 -26.99
CA VAL A 318 -47.79 -13.61 -26.77
C VAL A 318 -48.90 -13.75 -25.71
N VAL A 319 -48.81 -13.00 -24.61
CA VAL A 319 -49.84 -13.00 -23.55
C VAL A 319 -51.13 -12.29 -24.00
N GLY A 320 -51.08 -11.46 -25.04
CA GLY A 320 -52.24 -10.78 -25.62
C GLY A 320 -53.10 -11.63 -26.56
N GLY A 321 -52.69 -12.86 -26.90
CA GLY A 321 -53.35 -13.71 -27.90
C GLY A 321 -54.52 -14.57 -27.40
N GLU A 322 -54.67 -14.79 -26.09
CA GLU A 322 -55.86 -15.46 -25.55
C GLU A 322 -56.97 -14.44 -25.30
N SER A 323 -58.00 -14.49 -26.14
CA SER A 323 -59.18 -13.63 -26.07
C SER A 323 -60.06 -13.95 -24.85
N VAL A 324 -59.61 -13.58 -23.65
CA VAL A 324 -60.51 -13.45 -22.52
C VAL A 324 -61.10 -12.05 -22.55
N THR A 325 -62.27 -11.94 -23.19
CA THR A 325 -63.12 -10.75 -23.17
C THR A 325 -63.62 -10.51 -21.74
N SER A 326 -62.88 -9.74 -20.94
CA SER A 326 -63.36 -9.21 -19.66
C SER A 326 -62.49 -8.04 -19.17
N SER A 327 -62.94 -6.83 -19.51
CA SER A 327 -62.99 -5.61 -18.68
C SER A 327 -61.74 -5.14 -17.91
N ALA A 328 -61.34 -3.89 -18.21
CA ALA A 328 -60.46 -3.00 -17.45
C ALA A 328 -58.97 -3.39 -17.33
N LYS A 329 -58.22 -3.27 -18.43
CA LYS A 329 -56.75 -3.23 -18.42
C LYS A 329 -56.29 -1.84 -17.97
N THR A 330 -56.26 -1.61 -16.66
CA THR A 330 -55.56 -0.45 -16.07
C THR A 330 -54.08 -0.67 -16.30
N THR A 331 -53.48 0.01 -17.28
CA THR A 331 -52.04 0.06 -17.48
C THR A 331 -51.41 0.80 -16.29
N VAL A 332 -51.23 0.08 -15.19
CA VAL A 332 -50.42 0.52 -14.06
C VAL A 332 -48.98 0.45 -14.54
N SER A 333 -48.49 1.52 -15.17
CA SER A 333 -47.06 1.68 -15.41
C SER A 333 -46.38 1.61 -14.05
N LYS A 334 -45.69 0.51 -13.75
CA LYS A 334 -44.92 0.41 -12.51
C LYS A 334 -43.97 1.62 -12.49
N PRO A 335 -44.11 2.55 -11.53
CA PRO A 335 -43.18 3.68 -11.47
C PRO A 335 -41.80 3.08 -11.31
N ARG A 336 -40.88 3.36 -12.26
CA ARG A 336 -39.49 2.91 -12.16
C ARG A 336 -39.00 3.32 -10.77
N PRO A 337 -38.55 2.37 -9.93
CA PRO A 337 -38.16 2.68 -8.57
C PRO A 337 -37.06 3.74 -8.63
N ARG A 338 -37.38 4.94 -8.17
CA ARG A 338 -36.39 6.00 -8.02
C ARG A 338 -35.46 5.52 -6.91
N MET A 339 -34.23 5.14 -7.26
CA MET A 339 -33.21 4.80 -6.26
C MET A 339 -33.16 5.89 -5.19
N ALA A 340 -33.14 5.50 -3.92
CA ALA A 340 -33.12 6.42 -2.80
C ALA A 340 -32.05 7.52 -2.99
N ALA A 341 -32.41 8.76 -2.66
CA ALA A 341 -31.50 9.91 -2.75
C ALA A 341 -30.27 9.71 -1.83
N SER A 342 -29.17 10.42 -2.11
CA SER A 342 -27.91 10.24 -1.37
C SER A 342 -28.11 10.30 0.15
N MET A 343 -27.33 9.44 0.83
CA MET A 343 -27.54 9.05 2.21
C MET A 343 -27.58 10.26 3.16
N PHE A 344 -26.68 11.23 2.96
CA PHE A 344 -26.51 12.38 3.86
C PHE A 344 -27.64 13.41 3.79
N PHE A 345 -28.45 13.40 2.72
CA PHE A 345 -29.39 14.50 2.45
C PHE A 345 -30.85 14.06 2.29
N SER A 346 -31.14 12.74 2.32
CA SER A 346 -32.49 12.22 2.09
C SER A 346 -33.43 12.37 3.29
N ASP A 347 -32.96 12.17 4.53
CA ASP A 347 -33.85 12.10 5.70
C ASP A 347 -34.32 13.47 6.21
N ARG A 348 -33.63 14.55 5.82
CA ARG A 348 -33.97 15.91 6.27
C ARG A 348 -35.36 16.36 5.81
N ASN A 349 -35.83 15.89 4.66
CA ASN A 349 -37.18 16.22 4.16
C ASN A 349 -38.26 15.43 4.89
N VAL A 350 -37.99 14.18 5.28
CA VAL A 350 -38.94 13.36 6.05
C VAL A 350 -39.10 13.93 7.45
N ILE A 351 -37.99 14.31 8.10
CA ILE A 351 -38.01 14.99 9.40
C ILE A 351 -38.75 16.33 9.29
N LYS A 352 -38.49 17.12 8.24
CA LYS A 352 -39.20 18.39 8.02
C LYS A 352 -40.71 18.18 7.87
N LYS A 353 -41.14 17.19 7.07
CA LYS A 353 -42.56 16.85 6.90
C LYS A 353 -43.21 16.41 8.22
N LYS A 354 -42.53 15.57 9.02
CA LYS A 354 -43.03 15.18 10.35
C LYS A 354 -43.07 16.34 11.33
N LEU A 355 -42.11 17.27 11.26
CA LEU A 355 -42.11 18.48 12.09
C LEU A 355 -43.25 19.41 11.68
N GLU A 356 -43.58 19.49 10.40
CA GLU A 356 -44.74 20.24 9.87
C GLU A 356 -46.05 19.55 10.32
N GLU A 357 -46.20 18.23 10.11
CA GLU A 357 -47.38 17.46 10.55
C GLU A 357 -47.57 17.48 12.08
N SER A 358 -46.48 17.41 12.86
CA SER A 358 -46.53 17.51 14.32
C SER A 358 -46.85 18.92 14.80
N LYS A 359 -46.36 19.95 14.11
CA LYS A 359 -46.78 21.33 14.36
C LYS A 359 -48.26 21.50 14.08
N ASP A 360 -48.78 20.94 13.01
CA ASP A 360 -50.20 21.03 12.69
C ASP A 360 -51.06 20.30 13.73
N VAL A 361 -50.61 19.15 14.26
CA VAL A 361 -51.30 18.43 15.34
C VAL A 361 -51.22 19.17 16.68
N HIS A 362 -50.07 19.73 17.05
CA HIS A 362 -49.95 20.52 18.28
C HIS A 362 -50.67 21.87 18.19
N VAL A 363 -50.68 22.52 17.03
CA VAL A 363 -51.47 23.73 16.79
C VAL A 363 -52.95 23.39 16.81
N ALA A 364 -53.39 22.27 16.22
CA ALA A 364 -54.78 21.82 16.31
C ALA A 364 -55.18 21.46 17.75
N ALA A 365 -54.31 20.81 18.52
CA ALA A 365 -54.56 20.50 19.94
C ALA A 365 -54.59 21.77 20.81
N ALA A 366 -53.68 22.72 20.58
CA ALA A 366 -53.69 24.00 21.28
C ALA A 366 -54.90 24.88 20.90
N MET A 367 -55.35 24.84 19.65
CA MET A 367 -56.58 25.50 19.23
C MET A 367 -57.83 24.86 19.85
N ALA A 368 -57.82 23.54 20.06
CA ALA A 368 -58.90 22.84 20.77
C ALA A 368 -58.92 23.14 22.29
N GLU A 369 -57.75 23.27 22.94
CA GLU A 369 -57.68 23.73 24.34
C GLU A 369 -58.15 25.19 24.50
N ILE A 370 -57.87 26.06 23.51
CA ILE A 370 -58.37 27.45 23.52
C ILE A 370 -59.89 27.51 23.30
N GLU A 371 -60.46 26.63 22.45
CA GLU A 371 -61.92 26.51 22.30
C GLU A 371 -62.60 25.93 23.57
N GLU A 372 -61.94 25.07 24.34
CA GLU A 372 -62.46 24.58 25.63
C GLU A 372 -62.32 25.62 26.77
N GLU A 373 -61.32 26.52 26.73
CA GLU A 373 -61.20 27.63 27.70
C GLU A 373 -62.15 28.80 27.41
N GLU A 374 -62.58 29.03 26.16
CA GLU A 374 -63.55 30.08 25.82
C GLU A 374 -65.01 29.74 26.20
N GLU A 375 -65.35 28.48 26.45
CA GLU A 375 -66.69 28.08 26.96
C GLU A 375 -66.79 28.04 28.50
N GLY A 376 -65.69 28.32 29.22
CA GLY A 376 -65.59 28.05 30.66
C GLY A 376 -65.52 29.26 31.62
N ASN A 377 -65.46 30.51 31.14
CA ASN A 377 -65.13 31.62 32.04
C ASN A 377 -65.88 32.94 31.74
N GLU A 378 -67.21 32.91 31.92
CA GLU A 378 -67.99 34.08 32.33
C GLU A 378 -68.43 33.89 33.79
N GLU A 379 -67.62 34.31 34.78
CA GLU A 379 -68.12 34.98 36.00
C GLU A 379 -66.98 35.40 36.95
N GLU A 380 -67.08 36.65 37.42
CA GLU A 380 -66.38 37.29 38.55
C GLU A 380 -64.87 37.58 38.39
N GLY A 381 -64.34 38.77 38.65
CA GLY A 381 -64.85 39.92 39.40
C GLY A 381 -63.87 40.37 40.48
N GLU A 382 -63.06 41.40 40.16
CA GLU A 382 -62.48 42.42 41.05
C GLU A 382 -61.36 42.12 42.10
N LYS A 383 -60.32 42.96 41.95
CA LYS A 383 -59.65 43.84 42.96
C LYS A 383 -58.37 43.42 43.71
N GLY A 384 -57.41 44.35 43.63
CA GLY A 384 -56.32 44.61 44.59
C GLY A 384 -54.96 44.11 44.10
N GLY A 385 -53.87 44.88 44.02
CA GLY A 385 -53.54 46.15 44.64
C GLY A 385 -52.13 46.05 45.25
N ALA A 386 -51.18 46.77 44.64
CA ALA A 386 -49.99 47.39 45.23
C ALA A 386 -48.74 46.57 45.67
N ASP A 387 -47.60 47.15 45.24
CA ASP A 387 -46.33 47.35 45.95
C ASP A 387 -45.19 46.31 45.96
N VAL A 388 -44.04 46.81 45.45
CA VAL A 388 -42.66 46.82 46.05
C VAL A 388 -42.08 45.44 46.44
N GLU A 389 -40.91 45.02 45.96
CA GLU A 389 -39.62 45.35 46.57
C GLU A 389 -38.42 44.84 45.73
N LYS A 390 -37.29 45.55 45.90
CA LYS A 390 -35.95 45.23 45.39
C LYS A 390 -35.34 44.05 46.15
N ASP A 391 -34.41 43.34 45.51
CA ASP A 391 -33.10 42.87 46.00
C ASP A 391 -32.53 41.92 44.90
N GLY A 392 -31.26 41.90 44.48
CA GLY A 392 -30.01 42.22 45.17
C GLY A 392 -29.27 40.92 45.46
N GLN A 393 -28.27 40.54 44.62
CA GLN A 393 -27.10 39.65 44.85
C GLN A 393 -26.68 39.04 43.49
N GLU A 394 -25.55 39.39 42.86
CA GLU A 394 -24.15 39.41 43.29
C GLU A 394 -23.62 38.01 43.66
N GLY A 395 -22.63 37.55 42.89
CA GLY A 395 -22.08 36.20 42.98
C GLY A 395 -20.87 36.03 42.06
N ASP A 396 -19.83 36.82 42.31
CA ASP A 396 -18.45 36.57 41.87
C ASP A 396 -17.93 35.23 42.40
N LYS A 397 -17.15 34.52 41.57
CA LYS A 397 -15.99 33.74 42.03
C LYS A 397 -14.88 33.78 40.99
N GLU A 398 -14.04 34.80 41.11
CA GLU A 398 -12.59 34.65 40.94
C GLU A 398 -12.00 33.80 42.07
N GLY A 399 -10.90 33.13 41.74
CA GLY A 399 -10.05 32.37 42.65
C GLY A 399 -9.36 31.29 41.82
N GLY A 400 -8.06 31.32 41.58
CA GLY A 400 -6.98 31.92 42.36
C GLY A 400 -5.86 30.88 42.41
N GLU A 401 -4.68 31.32 42.00
CA GLU A 401 -3.37 30.68 42.00
C GLU A 401 -3.13 29.58 43.06
N LYS A 402 -2.26 28.62 42.69
CA LYS A 402 -1.04 28.38 43.48
C LYS A 402 0.04 27.61 42.70
N GLU A 403 1.22 28.19 42.78
CA GLU A 403 2.54 27.64 42.48
C GLU A 403 2.81 26.32 43.22
N GLY A 404 3.74 25.52 42.68
CA GLY A 404 4.25 24.31 43.33
C GLY A 404 5.40 23.68 42.56
N GLN A 405 6.56 24.33 42.63
CA GLN A 405 7.88 23.81 42.27
C GLN A 405 8.27 22.65 43.22
N ALA A 406 8.79 21.54 42.71
CA ALA A 406 9.72 20.67 43.45
C ALA A 406 10.42 19.66 42.53
N ASP A 407 11.75 19.72 42.58
CA ASP A 407 12.69 18.70 42.14
C ASP A 407 12.43 17.34 42.80
N GLN A 408 12.72 16.26 42.08
CA GLN A 408 13.33 15.09 42.72
C GLN A 408 14.20 14.28 41.76
N VAL A 409 15.49 14.27 42.12
CA VAL A 409 16.58 13.42 41.67
C VAL A 409 16.51 12.09 42.43
N GLN A 410 16.71 10.98 41.71
CA GLN A 410 17.23 9.66 42.15
C GLN A 410 17.37 8.84 40.84
N GLY A 411 18.52 8.33 40.38
CA GLY A 411 19.74 7.94 41.06
C GLY A 411 19.64 6.47 41.46
N GLU A 412 20.04 5.54 40.59
CA GLU A 412 20.43 4.19 40.99
C GLU A 412 21.50 3.63 40.03
N ASP A 413 22.61 3.26 40.68
CA ASP A 413 23.85 2.73 40.15
C ASP A 413 23.75 1.23 39.85
N GLY A 414 24.57 0.76 38.90
CA GLY A 414 24.76 -0.66 38.60
C GLY A 414 26.15 -0.93 38.07
N ALA A 415 27.16 -0.73 38.91
CA ALA A 415 28.52 -1.19 38.67
C ALA A 415 28.64 -2.69 38.97
N HIS A 416 29.23 -3.46 38.06
CA HIS A 416 29.95 -4.68 38.43
C HIS A 416 31.30 -4.69 37.72
N GLN A 417 32.33 -4.69 38.56
CA GLN A 417 33.74 -4.79 38.24
C GLN A 417 34.24 -6.19 38.67
N GLU A 418 35.45 -6.52 38.21
CA GLU A 418 36.32 -7.68 38.52
C GLU A 418 36.16 -8.90 37.61
N GLY A 419 37.22 -9.43 36.99
CA GLY A 419 38.65 -9.13 37.08
C GLY A 419 39.50 -10.13 36.29
N GLN A 420 40.78 -9.75 36.11
CA GLN A 420 42.01 -10.58 35.97
C GLN A 420 42.07 -11.67 34.87
N GLU A 421 43.22 -12.08 34.33
CA GLU A 421 44.58 -11.57 34.10
C GLU A 421 45.25 -12.73 33.32
N MET A 422 46.12 -12.39 32.35
CA MET A 422 47.33 -13.10 31.91
C MET A 422 47.37 -14.62 31.68
N GLY A 423 48.00 -15.01 30.55
CA GLY A 423 48.71 -16.30 30.49
C GLY A 423 49.06 -16.80 29.09
N ILE A 424 50.18 -16.32 28.55
CA ILE A 424 50.92 -16.95 27.44
C ILE A 424 51.67 -18.17 28.02
N GLU A 425 51.59 -19.34 27.38
CA GLU A 425 52.77 -20.17 27.03
C GLU A 425 52.42 -21.44 26.24
N ALA A 426 53.37 -21.81 25.38
CA ALA A 426 53.36 -22.93 24.45
C ALA A 426 53.59 -24.28 25.12
N GLY A 427 53.20 -25.38 24.46
CA GLY A 427 53.62 -26.71 24.90
C GLY A 427 53.04 -27.88 24.11
N VAL A 428 53.84 -28.37 23.17
CA VAL A 428 53.71 -29.63 22.42
C VAL A 428 53.54 -30.85 23.34
N GLN A 429 52.65 -31.79 23.00
CA GLN A 429 52.96 -33.24 22.86
C GLN A 429 51.79 -34.06 22.30
N LYS A 430 52.15 -34.94 21.36
CA LYS A 430 51.35 -36.06 20.82
C LYS A 430 51.02 -37.07 21.92
N GLU A 431 49.83 -37.67 21.88
CA GLU A 431 49.65 -39.12 22.03
C GLU A 431 48.51 -39.60 21.11
N GLU A 432 48.74 -40.77 20.52
CA GLU A 432 47.83 -41.56 19.71
C GLU A 432 46.74 -42.16 20.60
N GLU A 433 45.49 -42.28 20.12
CA GLU A 433 44.68 -43.46 20.41
C GLU A 433 43.51 -43.61 19.42
N ASP A 434 43.35 -44.84 18.97
CA ASP A 434 42.41 -45.34 17.97
C ASP A 434 40.96 -45.29 18.46
N GLY A 435 40.01 -45.16 17.52
CA GLY A 435 38.59 -45.28 17.84
C GLY A 435 37.67 -45.04 16.66
N GLU A 436 37.54 -46.04 15.78
CA GLU A 436 36.45 -46.13 14.81
C GLU A 436 35.10 -46.15 15.53
N HIS A 437 34.20 -45.23 15.18
CA HIS A 437 32.76 -45.39 15.44
C HIS A 437 31.94 -45.02 14.21
N GLU A 438 31.55 -46.08 13.51
CA GLU A 438 30.52 -46.14 12.48
C GLU A 438 29.15 -45.88 13.13
N ILE A 439 28.43 -44.84 12.67
CA ILE A 439 27.04 -44.56 13.08
C ILE A 439 26.12 -45.05 11.96
N GLN A 440 25.42 -46.15 12.21
CA GLN A 440 24.25 -46.58 11.44
C GLN A 440 22.99 -45.86 11.96
N PRO A 441 22.02 -45.54 11.08
CA PRO A 441 20.72 -44.99 11.49
C PRO A 441 19.74 -46.11 11.88
N THR A 442 19.18 -46.00 13.09
CA THR A 442 18.15 -46.90 13.62
C THR A 442 16.77 -46.53 13.08
N GLU A 443 16.17 -47.41 12.29
CA GLU A 443 14.73 -47.43 12.00
C GLU A 443 13.96 -47.84 13.27
N LEU A 444 12.90 -47.08 13.59
CA LEU A 444 11.97 -47.40 14.67
C LEU A 444 10.59 -47.67 14.07
N GLU A 445 10.30 -48.94 13.81
CA GLU A 445 8.93 -49.45 13.67
C GLU A 445 8.32 -49.62 15.07
N SER A 446 7.11 -49.10 15.29
CA SER A 446 6.22 -49.64 16.32
C SER A 446 4.79 -49.70 15.78
N GLY A 447 4.30 -50.93 15.67
CA GLY A 447 2.90 -51.23 15.45
C GLY A 447 2.09 -51.09 16.74
N MET A 448 0.81 -50.77 16.59
CA MET A 448 -0.17 -51.01 17.63
C MET A 448 -1.51 -51.41 16.99
N GLU A 449 -1.88 -52.66 17.24
CA GLU A 449 -3.16 -53.29 16.93
C GLU A 449 -4.29 -52.62 17.72
N THR A 450 -5.46 -52.43 17.09
CA THR A 450 -6.71 -52.14 17.79
C THR A 450 -7.70 -53.26 17.54
N ASN A 451 -8.09 -53.89 18.64
CA ASN A 451 -9.02 -55.01 18.74
C ASN A 451 -10.44 -54.66 18.28
N GLU A 452 -11.06 -55.66 17.67
CA GLU A 452 -12.50 -55.84 17.50
C GLU A 452 -13.24 -55.83 18.84
N THR A 453 -14.43 -55.25 18.87
CA THR A 453 -15.45 -55.60 19.86
C THR A 453 -16.82 -55.52 19.21
N GLU A 454 -17.41 -56.68 18.98
CA GLU A 454 -18.81 -56.88 18.65
C GLU A 454 -19.71 -56.38 19.81
N ALA A 455 -20.77 -55.63 19.48
CA ALA A 455 -21.87 -55.38 20.41
C ALA A 455 -23.22 -55.29 19.66
N GLN A 456 -23.94 -56.41 19.77
CA GLN A 456 -25.39 -56.64 19.79
C GLN A 456 -26.37 -55.56 19.29
N GLN A 457 -27.17 -55.98 18.32
CA GLN A 457 -28.48 -55.44 17.95
C GLN A 457 -29.46 -55.49 19.13
N GLN A 458 -30.12 -54.37 19.42
CA GLN A 458 -31.36 -54.35 20.21
C GLN A 458 -32.34 -53.32 19.62
N SER A 459 -33.40 -53.85 19.01
CA SER A 459 -34.56 -53.12 18.49
C SER A 459 -35.35 -52.46 19.60
N THR A 460 -35.67 -51.17 19.47
CA THR A 460 -36.58 -50.42 20.36
C THR A 460 -37.62 -49.68 19.51
N PRO A 461 -38.89 -49.56 19.97
CA PRO A 461 -40.05 -49.28 19.11
C PRO A 461 -40.24 -47.80 18.77
N GLU A 462 -40.91 -47.58 17.64
CA GLU A 462 -41.45 -46.30 17.19
C GLU A 462 -42.22 -45.57 18.30
N SER A 463 -41.84 -44.30 18.52
CA SER A 463 -42.61 -43.35 19.32
C SER A 463 -43.14 -42.23 18.41
N PRO A 464 -44.30 -41.62 18.75
CA PRO A 464 -45.10 -40.85 17.81
C PRO A 464 -44.48 -39.48 17.51
N GLN A 465 -44.55 -39.08 16.24
CA GLN A 465 -44.27 -37.72 15.76
C GLN A 465 -44.97 -36.69 16.65
N LYS A 466 -44.14 -35.86 17.29
CA LYS A 466 -44.54 -34.61 17.91
C LYS A 466 -43.84 -33.53 17.11
N ASP A 467 -44.61 -32.77 16.34
CA ASP A 467 -44.16 -31.56 15.66
C ASP A 467 -43.65 -30.59 16.74
N GLY A 468 -42.33 -30.63 16.97
CA GLY A 468 -41.63 -29.69 17.81
C GLY A 468 -41.13 -28.58 16.90
N ASP A 469 -41.50 -27.35 17.22
CA ASP A 469 -40.77 -26.15 16.81
C ASP A 469 -39.30 -26.39 17.15
N ASN A 470 -38.51 -26.78 16.15
CA ASN A 470 -37.06 -26.79 16.26
C ASN A 470 -36.66 -25.32 16.33
N ASP A 471 -36.43 -24.84 17.56
CA ASP A 471 -35.58 -23.69 17.81
C ASP A 471 -34.21 -24.00 17.18
N GLU A 472 -34.09 -23.78 15.87
CA GLU A 472 -32.82 -23.85 15.16
C GLU A 472 -31.90 -22.86 15.86
N MET A 473 -30.93 -23.42 16.58
CA MET A 473 -29.89 -22.66 17.25
C MET A 473 -29.30 -21.70 16.21
N PRO A 474 -29.26 -20.38 16.48
CA PRO A 474 -28.84 -19.42 15.49
C PRO A 474 -27.43 -19.80 15.00
N PRO A 475 -27.18 -19.74 13.68
CA PRO A 475 -25.93 -20.17 13.10
C PRO A 475 -24.78 -19.48 13.82
N THR A 476 -23.73 -20.26 14.12
CA THR A 476 -22.58 -19.72 14.84
C THR A 476 -21.89 -18.63 14.01
N LEU A 477 -21.20 -17.68 14.66
CA LEU A 477 -20.44 -16.63 13.98
C LEU A 477 -19.48 -17.21 12.93
N TRP A 478 -18.92 -18.40 13.20
CA TRP A 478 -18.04 -19.13 12.31
C TRP A 478 -18.76 -19.67 11.06
N GLU A 479 -19.96 -20.25 11.20
CA GLU A 479 -20.79 -20.68 10.06
C GLU A 479 -21.22 -19.49 9.21
N LEU A 480 -21.61 -18.37 9.84
CA LEU A 480 -21.90 -17.11 9.14
C LEU A 480 -20.68 -16.52 8.42
N MET A 481 -19.45 -16.77 8.91
CA MET A 481 -18.22 -16.35 8.25
C MET A 481 -17.81 -17.29 7.10
N MET A 482 -18.03 -18.60 7.24
CA MET A 482 -17.62 -19.62 6.27
C MET A 482 -18.61 -19.82 5.12
N ASP A 483 -19.92 -19.64 5.35
CA ASP A 483 -20.93 -19.59 4.27
C ASP A 483 -20.80 -18.32 3.42
N TRP A 484 -20.04 -17.33 3.88
CA TRP A 484 -19.92 -16.01 3.24
C TRP A 484 -18.56 -15.78 2.58
N GLN A 485 -18.45 -16.26 1.33
CA GLN A 485 -17.68 -15.59 0.26
C GLN A 485 -16.14 -15.51 0.42
N TRP A 486 -15.46 -16.58 0.82
CA TRP A 486 -14.01 -16.71 0.56
C TRP A 486 -13.68 -17.52 -0.70
N CYS A 487 -14.56 -18.42 -1.13
CA CYS A 487 -14.53 -18.93 -2.49
C CYS A 487 -15.33 -17.99 -3.39
N GLY A 488 -14.75 -17.52 -4.50
CA GLY A 488 -15.46 -16.81 -5.59
C GLY A 488 -16.59 -17.62 -6.25
N CYS A 489 -17.00 -18.73 -5.65
CA CYS A 489 -18.17 -19.52 -5.99
C CYS A 489 -19.40 -18.89 -5.34
N ALA A 490 -19.92 -17.82 -5.93
CA ALA A 490 -21.30 -17.44 -5.64
C ALA A 490 -22.17 -18.65 -6.01
N ARG A 491 -22.87 -19.21 -5.03
CA ARG A 491 -23.81 -20.35 -5.14
C ARG A 491 -25.12 -19.92 -5.81
N GLY A 492 -25.02 -19.07 -6.83
CA GLY A 492 -26.09 -18.83 -7.78
C GLY A 492 -25.84 -19.78 -8.94
N ASP A 493 -26.74 -20.74 -9.14
CA ASP A 493 -26.65 -21.71 -10.24
C ASP A 493 -26.62 -21.04 -11.62
N ASP A 494 -26.96 -19.74 -11.70
CA ASP A 494 -27.11 -18.99 -12.95
C ASP A 494 -25.85 -18.24 -13.43
N MET A 495 -24.69 -18.35 -12.78
CA MET A 495 -23.48 -17.70 -13.31
C MET A 495 -22.83 -18.56 -14.39
N SER A 496 -22.61 -17.99 -15.57
CA SER A 496 -21.89 -18.66 -16.65
C SER A 496 -20.50 -19.10 -16.18
N ALA A 497 -20.00 -20.22 -16.69
CA ALA A 497 -18.66 -20.72 -16.37
C ALA A 497 -17.58 -19.65 -16.60
N MET A 498 -17.73 -18.87 -17.68
CA MET A 498 -16.82 -17.77 -18.03
C MET A 498 -16.77 -16.67 -16.96
N GLU A 499 -17.92 -16.31 -16.38
CA GLU A 499 -17.99 -15.29 -15.32
C GLU A 499 -17.34 -15.79 -14.02
N LYS A 500 -17.58 -17.06 -13.66
CA LYS A 500 -16.92 -17.70 -12.52
C LYS A 500 -15.40 -17.70 -12.70
N THR A 501 -14.90 -18.13 -13.86
CA THR A 501 -13.47 -18.13 -14.17
C THR A 501 -12.88 -16.72 -14.13
N THR A 502 -13.56 -15.73 -14.71
CA THR A 502 -13.10 -14.33 -14.70
C THR A 502 -13.00 -13.80 -13.27
N ASN A 503 -13.98 -14.07 -12.43
CA ASN A 503 -13.95 -13.67 -11.02
C ASN A 503 -12.80 -14.32 -10.25
N VAL A 504 -12.54 -15.62 -10.49
CA VAL A 504 -11.40 -16.32 -9.88
C VAL A 504 -10.08 -15.68 -10.32
N ILE A 505 -9.90 -15.40 -11.61
CA ILE A 505 -8.69 -14.74 -12.14
C ILE A 505 -8.50 -13.36 -11.49
N VAL A 506 -9.56 -12.54 -11.43
CA VAL A 506 -9.51 -11.21 -10.80
C VAL A 506 -9.11 -11.30 -9.33
N TRP A 507 -9.62 -12.31 -8.60
CA TRP A 507 -9.23 -12.55 -7.20
C TRP A 507 -7.78 -12.97 -7.05
N ILE A 508 -7.29 -13.88 -7.89
CA ILE A 508 -5.88 -14.30 -7.89
C ILE A 508 -4.97 -13.11 -8.16
N LEU A 509 -5.29 -12.29 -9.17
CA LEU A 509 -4.55 -11.08 -9.49
C LEU A 509 -4.56 -10.09 -8.32
N TYR A 510 -5.72 -9.88 -7.69
CA TYR A 510 -5.84 -9.03 -6.51
C TYR A 510 -4.95 -9.51 -5.35
N LEU A 511 -5.00 -10.80 -5.02
CA LEU A 511 -4.16 -11.38 -3.95
C LEU A 511 -2.66 -11.27 -4.29
N ALA A 512 -2.28 -11.51 -5.54
CA ALA A 512 -0.90 -11.35 -6.00
C ALA A 512 -0.42 -9.91 -5.83
N ILE A 513 -1.24 -8.91 -6.17
CA ILE A 513 -0.87 -7.50 -5.98
C ILE A 513 -0.79 -7.15 -4.49
N CYS A 514 -1.72 -7.63 -3.64
CA CYS A 514 -1.63 -7.41 -2.19
C CYS A 514 -0.35 -8.02 -1.59
N ALA A 515 0.02 -9.24 -2.02
CA ALA A 515 1.26 -9.89 -1.61
C ALA A 515 2.49 -9.09 -2.07
N LEU A 516 2.47 -8.56 -3.30
CA LEU A 516 3.54 -7.70 -3.82
C LEU A 516 3.66 -6.39 -3.03
N CYS A 517 2.56 -5.72 -2.71
CA CYS A 517 2.56 -4.51 -1.87
C CYS A 517 3.14 -4.80 -0.49
N LEU A 518 2.73 -5.90 0.14
CA LEU A 518 3.25 -6.30 1.46
C LEU A 518 4.75 -6.65 1.39
N PHE A 519 5.17 -7.35 0.33
CA PHE A 519 6.58 -7.63 0.07
C PHE A 519 7.40 -6.35 0.04
N PHE A 520 6.98 -5.32 -0.70
CA PHE A 520 7.67 -4.03 -0.70
C PHE A 520 7.71 -3.34 0.66
N VAL A 521 6.63 -3.41 1.46
CA VAL A 521 6.65 -2.90 2.85
C VAL A 521 7.75 -3.58 3.66
N VAL A 522 7.83 -4.92 3.60
CA VAL A 522 8.84 -5.68 4.34
C VAL A 522 10.26 -5.36 3.85
N ILE A 523 10.48 -5.29 2.53
CA ILE A 523 11.78 -4.91 1.95
C ILE A 523 12.21 -3.52 2.40
N ASN A 524 11.31 -2.53 2.36
CA ASN A 524 11.67 -1.16 2.69
C ASN A 524 11.92 -0.97 4.18
N ILE A 525 11.15 -1.62 5.07
CA ILE A 525 11.47 -1.67 6.51
C ILE A 525 12.84 -2.32 6.74
N GLY A 526 13.11 -3.46 6.11
CA GLY A 526 14.38 -4.16 6.23
C GLY A 526 15.56 -3.32 5.71
N SER A 527 15.37 -2.62 4.60
CA SER A 527 16.37 -1.72 4.01
C SER A 527 16.67 -0.57 4.96
N THR A 528 15.66 0.13 5.49
CA THR A 528 15.85 1.22 6.46
C THR A 528 16.63 0.75 7.69
N GLN A 529 16.30 -0.43 8.24
CA GLN A 529 17.03 -1.00 9.37
C GLN A 529 18.49 -1.33 9.02
N GLN A 530 18.74 -1.89 7.84
CA GLN A 530 20.10 -2.16 7.35
C GLN A 530 20.88 -0.86 7.14
N GLN A 531 20.26 0.17 6.58
CA GLN A 531 20.93 1.46 6.36
C GLN A 531 21.39 2.07 7.69
N GLU A 532 20.55 1.99 8.73
CA GLU A 532 20.91 2.49 10.06
C GLU A 532 22.07 1.70 10.66
N ALA A 533 22.05 0.37 10.54
CA ALA A 533 23.18 -0.47 10.98
C ALA A 533 24.48 -0.11 10.24
N VAL A 534 24.40 0.17 8.94
CA VAL A 534 25.54 0.59 8.12
C VAL A 534 26.07 1.96 8.58
N ARG A 535 25.20 2.95 8.82
CA ARG A 535 25.61 4.28 9.32
C ARG A 535 26.37 4.19 10.64
N VAL A 536 25.95 3.31 11.54
CA VAL A 536 26.63 3.09 12.82
C VAL A 536 28.01 2.45 12.64
N LYS A 537 28.15 1.53 11.67
CA LYS A 537 29.40 0.77 11.45
C LYS A 537 30.42 1.45 10.55
N LEU A 538 29.99 2.26 9.59
CA LEU A 538 30.87 2.87 8.59
C LEU A 538 32.04 3.67 9.19
N PRO A 539 31.88 4.49 10.25
CA PRO A 539 33.00 5.22 10.85
C PRO A 539 34.10 4.28 11.36
N PHE A 540 33.74 3.15 11.96
CA PHE A 540 34.70 2.15 12.42
C PHE A 540 35.43 1.50 11.23
N VAL A 541 34.69 1.10 10.20
CA VAL A 541 35.25 0.54 8.97
C VAL A 541 36.20 1.53 8.31
N TYR A 542 35.87 2.82 8.32
CA TYR A 542 36.71 3.85 7.74
C TYR A 542 38.06 3.98 8.47
N GLY A 543 38.04 4.01 9.80
CA GLY A 543 39.27 4.01 10.61
C GLY A 543 40.08 2.72 10.42
N ALA A 544 39.42 1.56 10.34
CA ALA A 544 40.07 0.27 10.21
C ALA A 544 40.70 0.03 8.82
N LEU A 545 40.05 0.50 7.74
CA LEU A 545 40.48 0.19 6.37
C LEU A 545 41.22 1.33 5.68
N TYR A 546 40.87 2.59 5.95
CA TYR A 546 41.30 3.73 5.12
C TYR A 546 42.28 4.67 5.83
N GLU A 547 42.09 4.95 7.13
CA GLU A 547 42.90 5.94 7.86
C GLU A 547 44.41 5.65 7.79
N PHE A 548 44.78 4.37 7.83
CA PHE A 548 46.17 3.91 7.78
C PHE A 548 46.46 3.05 6.53
N MET A 549 45.72 3.26 5.44
CA MET A 549 45.86 2.42 4.24
C MET A 549 47.27 2.45 3.65
N ASP A 550 47.92 3.61 3.65
CA ASP A 550 49.28 3.81 3.13
C ASP A 550 50.38 3.48 4.15
N GLU A 551 50.01 3.01 5.34
CA GLU A 551 50.92 2.64 6.42
C GLU A 551 50.92 1.12 6.67
N GLY A 552 51.95 0.63 7.34
CA GLY A 552 52.08 -0.79 7.69
C GLY A 552 52.44 -1.69 6.50
N PRO A 553 52.10 -3.00 6.57
CA PRO A 553 52.65 -3.98 5.65
C PRO A 553 52.20 -3.74 4.21
N VAL A 554 53.09 -4.03 3.27
CA VAL A 554 52.83 -3.89 1.82
C VAL A 554 53.17 -5.18 1.08
N CYS A 555 52.46 -5.45 0.00
CA CYS A 555 52.74 -6.56 -0.90
C CYS A 555 53.52 -6.04 -2.11
N ALA A 556 54.71 -6.58 -2.36
CA ALA A 556 55.63 -6.06 -3.35
C ALA A 556 56.31 -7.17 -4.18
N TYR A 557 56.87 -6.81 -5.35
CA TYR A 557 57.58 -7.74 -6.24
C TYR A 557 58.94 -7.20 -6.72
N ASN A 558 59.89 -8.10 -7.03
CA ASN A 558 61.29 -7.74 -7.35
C ASN A 558 61.57 -7.39 -8.84
N ASN A 559 60.55 -7.10 -9.64
CA ASN A 559 60.63 -6.67 -11.05
C ASN A 559 61.62 -7.43 -11.95
N LYS A 560 61.62 -8.78 -11.88
CA LYS A 560 62.44 -9.67 -12.73
C LYS A 560 61.67 -10.27 -13.90
N GLY A 561 60.62 -9.59 -14.38
CA GLY A 561 59.71 -10.09 -15.42
C GLY A 561 58.95 -11.34 -14.97
N ALA A 562 58.88 -12.37 -15.81
CA ALA A 562 58.15 -13.62 -15.51
C ALA A 562 58.68 -14.39 -14.28
N ASN A 563 59.92 -14.13 -13.85
CA ASN A 563 60.53 -14.75 -12.67
C ASN A 563 60.36 -13.90 -11.40
N SER A 564 59.43 -12.95 -11.41
CA SER A 564 59.22 -12.06 -10.27
C SER A 564 58.58 -12.78 -9.10
N THR A 565 59.14 -12.58 -7.91
CA THR A 565 58.61 -13.11 -6.66
C THR A 565 57.80 -12.05 -5.93
N ILE A 566 56.60 -12.40 -5.49
CA ILE A 566 55.71 -11.55 -4.68
C ILE A 566 55.93 -11.89 -3.21
N THR A 567 56.11 -10.90 -2.34
CA THR A 567 56.27 -11.10 -0.90
C THR A 567 55.81 -9.88 -0.10
N THR A 568 55.44 -10.13 1.16
CA THR A 568 55.07 -9.08 2.12
C THR A 568 56.32 -8.43 2.72
N PHE A 569 56.28 -7.11 2.88
CA PHE A 569 57.23 -6.31 3.65
C PHE A 569 56.51 -5.59 4.80
N PRO A 570 57.22 -5.23 5.89
CA PRO A 570 56.62 -4.55 7.03
C PRO A 570 56.12 -3.15 6.71
N ASP A 571 56.75 -2.47 5.74
CA ASP A 571 56.40 -1.13 5.29
C ASP A 571 56.95 -0.84 3.88
N LYS A 572 56.55 0.31 3.33
CA LYS A 572 56.99 0.82 2.02
C LYS A 572 58.51 0.93 1.90
N ASP A 573 59.15 1.52 2.92
CA ASP A 573 60.58 1.81 2.87
C ASP A 573 61.40 0.51 2.86
N ALA A 574 60.97 -0.51 3.60
CA ALA A 574 61.58 -1.84 3.59
C ALA A 574 61.47 -2.52 2.22
N ALA A 575 60.32 -2.41 1.54
CA ALA A 575 60.15 -2.94 0.19
C ALA A 575 61.08 -2.24 -0.81
N HIS A 576 61.13 -0.92 -0.78
CA HIS A 576 61.99 -0.12 -1.67
C HIS A 576 63.48 -0.35 -1.39
N ALA A 577 63.88 -0.46 -0.13
CA ALA A 577 65.25 -0.78 0.27
C ALA A 577 65.69 -2.17 -0.23
N ALA A 578 64.76 -3.12 -0.32
CA ALA A 578 65.01 -4.43 -0.91
C ALA A 578 65.01 -4.43 -2.45
N GLY A 579 64.72 -3.29 -3.09
CA GLY A 579 64.60 -3.16 -4.55
C GLY A 579 63.30 -3.74 -5.12
N PHE A 580 62.25 -3.84 -4.31
CA PHE A 580 60.92 -4.28 -4.73
C PHE A 580 60.03 -3.09 -5.05
N LEU A 581 59.05 -3.31 -5.92
CA LEU A 581 57.99 -2.35 -6.27
C LEU A 581 56.68 -2.80 -5.63
N ILE A 582 55.93 -1.85 -5.07
CA ILE A 582 54.68 -2.11 -4.33
C ILE A 582 53.55 -2.39 -5.31
N LEU A 583 52.92 -3.56 -5.16
CA LEU A 583 51.73 -3.97 -5.91
C LEU A 583 50.47 -3.39 -5.27
N HIS A 584 50.32 -3.56 -3.96
CA HIS A 584 49.16 -3.07 -3.22
C HIS A 584 49.50 -2.80 -1.75
N CYS A 585 48.71 -1.92 -1.13
CA CYS A 585 48.72 -1.71 0.32
C CYS A 585 48.23 -2.98 1.06
N GLY A 586 48.79 -3.26 2.24
CA GLY A 586 48.51 -4.46 3.03
C GLY A 586 49.40 -5.66 2.70
N ALA A 587 49.40 -6.65 3.60
CA ALA A 587 50.12 -7.90 3.41
C ALA A 587 49.61 -8.70 2.20
N CYS A 588 50.49 -9.46 1.55
CA CYS A 588 50.09 -10.43 0.52
C CYS A 588 49.20 -11.52 1.13
N SER A 589 48.14 -11.91 0.44
CA SER A 589 47.21 -12.97 0.87
C SER A 589 46.68 -13.77 -0.34
N ASN A 590 45.52 -14.41 -0.22
CA ASN A 590 45.01 -15.39 -1.20
C ASN A 590 44.82 -14.81 -2.62
N CYS A 591 44.52 -13.52 -2.75
CA CYS A 591 44.35 -12.85 -4.04
C CYS A 591 45.61 -12.14 -4.56
N SER A 592 46.76 -12.26 -3.89
CA SER A 592 48.01 -11.60 -4.28
C SER A 592 48.87 -12.40 -5.27
N THR A 593 48.29 -13.38 -5.98
CA THR A 593 48.99 -14.14 -7.04
C THR A 593 48.95 -13.39 -8.37
N TRP A 594 49.91 -13.65 -9.27
CA TRP A 594 49.94 -12.98 -10.58
C TRP A 594 48.63 -13.13 -11.37
N GLY A 595 48.04 -14.32 -11.38
CA GLY A 595 46.76 -14.56 -12.05
C GLY A 595 45.61 -13.75 -11.43
N ASN A 596 45.47 -13.77 -10.11
CA ASN A 596 44.39 -13.03 -9.42
C ASN A 596 44.58 -11.50 -9.53
N LEU A 597 45.83 -11.00 -9.50
CA LEU A 597 46.13 -9.57 -9.73
C LEU A 597 45.79 -9.14 -11.17
N GLU A 598 46.07 -9.99 -12.16
CA GLU A 598 45.64 -9.77 -13.55
C GLU A 598 44.11 -9.69 -13.63
N ILE A 599 43.38 -10.60 -12.98
CA ILE A 599 41.90 -10.53 -12.93
C ILE A 599 41.42 -9.21 -12.33
N GLN A 600 41.94 -8.79 -11.17
CA GLN A 600 41.52 -7.54 -10.51
C GLN A 600 41.65 -6.31 -11.43
N TYR A 601 42.68 -6.26 -12.27
CA TYR A 601 42.87 -5.15 -13.21
C TYR A 601 42.06 -5.32 -14.51
N THR A 602 42.11 -6.49 -15.14
CA THR A 602 41.52 -6.74 -16.45
C THR A 602 39.99 -6.83 -16.41
N THR A 603 39.42 -7.09 -15.23
CA THR A 603 37.97 -7.12 -14.99
C THR A 603 37.42 -5.85 -14.31
N ARG A 604 38.23 -4.79 -14.15
CA ARG A 604 37.88 -3.60 -13.34
C ARG A 604 36.54 -2.94 -13.69
N GLU A 605 36.09 -3.05 -14.95
CA GLU A 605 34.85 -2.45 -15.46
C GLU A 605 33.61 -3.37 -15.35
N CYS A 606 33.79 -4.69 -15.21
CA CYS A 606 32.70 -5.66 -15.27
C CYS A 606 32.61 -6.61 -14.07
N LEU A 607 33.63 -6.66 -13.21
CA LEU A 607 33.67 -7.59 -12.07
C LEU A 607 32.47 -7.44 -11.13
N ALA A 608 32.03 -6.20 -10.88
CA ALA A 608 30.85 -5.95 -10.04
C ALA A 608 29.57 -6.52 -10.66
N LEU A 609 29.44 -6.46 -11.99
CA LEU A 609 28.31 -6.99 -12.73
C LEU A 609 28.33 -8.52 -12.77
N GLU A 610 29.48 -9.14 -13.03
CA GLU A 610 29.63 -10.59 -13.05
C GLU A 610 29.47 -11.19 -11.65
N GLY A 611 30.09 -10.59 -10.62
CA GLY A 611 29.90 -10.99 -9.22
C GLY A 611 28.43 -10.94 -8.80
N ARG A 612 27.68 -9.93 -9.25
CA ARG A 612 26.23 -9.86 -9.05
C ARG A 612 25.48 -11.02 -9.71
N LYS A 613 25.85 -11.42 -10.93
CA LYS A 613 25.23 -12.59 -11.59
C LYS A 613 25.50 -13.87 -10.80
N CYS A 614 26.72 -14.05 -10.29
CA CYS A 614 27.04 -15.19 -9.43
C CYS A 614 26.22 -15.19 -8.13
N ALA A 615 26.09 -14.03 -7.46
CA ALA A 615 25.24 -13.87 -6.28
C ALA A 615 23.77 -14.17 -6.55
N GLN A 616 23.24 -13.76 -7.70
CA GLN A 616 21.87 -14.08 -8.12
C GLN A 616 21.72 -15.60 -8.36
N GLY A 617 22.67 -16.22 -9.03
CA GLY A 617 22.66 -17.67 -9.25
C GLY A 617 22.64 -18.48 -7.95
N SER A 618 23.38 -18.03 -6.93
CA SER A 618 23.41 -18.71 -5.63
C SER A 618 22.10 -18.58 -4.85
N LEU A 619 21.43 -17.42 -4.93
CA LEU A 619 20.13 -17.17 -4.31
C LEU A 619 18.99 -18.04 -4.88
N PHE A 620 19.04 -18.35 -6.19
CA PHE A 620 17.98 -19.11 -6.87
C PHE A 620 18.26 -20.62 -7.01
N GLY A 621 19.08 -21.19 -6.11
CA GLY A 621 19.18 -22.64 -5.94
C GLY A 621 20.56 -23.25 -6.19
N GLY A 622 21.59 -22.46 -6.49
CA GLY A 622 22.96 -22.96 -6.64
C GLY A 622 23.69 -23.26 -5.32
N GLY A 623 23.34 -22.56 -4.23
CA GLY A 623 24.07 -22.69 -2.97
C GLY A 623 25.48 -22.06 -3.01
N TYR A 624 26.30 -22.37 -2.01
CA TYR A 624 27.63 -21.78 -1.86
C TYR A 624 28.66 -22.36 -2.85
N ASP A 625 28.62 -23.66 -3.13
CA ASP A 625 29.57 -24.28 -4.06
C ASP A 625 29.37 -23.74 -5.49
N ALA A 626 28.12 -23.58 -5.94
CA ALA A 626 27.85 -22.94 -7.24
C ALA A 626 28.27 -21.47 -7.29
N LEU A 627 28.30 -20.78 -6.14
CA LEU A 627 28.82 -19.42 -6.05
C LEU A 627 30.34 -19.40 -6.28
N VAL A 628 31.08 -20.30 -5.60
CA VAL A 628 32.52 -20.48 -5.80
C VAL A 628 32.81 -20.86 -7.25
N ASP A 629 32.11 -21.86 -7.79
CA ASP A 629 32.27 -22.31 -9.18
C ASP A 629 32.02 -21.18 -10.19
N CYS A 630 31.03 -20.31 -9.92
CA CYS A 630 30.75 -19.15 -10.77
C CYS A 630 31.88 -18.12 -10.72
N ILE A 631 32.48 -17.90 -9.56
CA ILE A 631 33.62 -16.99 -9.37
C ILE A 631 34.90 -17.56 -10.00
N GLU A 632 35.06 -18.88 -10.00
CA GLU A 632 36.15 -19.58 -10.68
C GLU A 632 35.95 -19.71 -12.19
N SER A 633 34.72 -19.52 -12.68
CA SER A 633 34.40 -19.65 -14.10
C SER A 633 35.12 -18.62 -14.96
N ASP A 634 35.23 -18.90 -16.26
CA ASP A 634 35.95 -18.04 -17.23
C ASP A 634 35.42 -16.60 -17.31
N SER A 635 34.20 -16.31 -16.83
CA SER A 635 33.65 -14.95 -16.81
C SER A 635 34.33 -14.05 -15.78
N ILE A 636 34.77 -14.60 -14.65
CA ILE A 636 35.51 -13.87 -13.60
C ILE A 636 36.96 -14.37 -13.57
N GLY A 637 37.15 -15.66 -13.33
CA GLY A 637 38.44 -16.35 -13.44
C GLY A 637 39.34 -16.23 -12.21
N PHE A 638 38.79 -15.91 -11.03
CA PHE A 638 39.56 -16.03 -9.79
C PHE A 638 39.88 -17.49 -9.51
N GLN A 639 40.99 -17.76 -8.82
CA GLN A 639 41.45 -19.13 -8.61
C GLN A 639 41.53 -19.49 -7.12
N GLY A 640 41.03 -20.68 -6.78
CA GLY A 640 41.24 -21.34 -5.49
C GLY A 640 40.77 -20.50 -4.32
N GLN A 641 41.64 -20.29 -3.33
CA GLN A 641 41.29 -19.57 -2.10
C GLN A 641 40.87 -18.11 -2.34
N CYS A 642 41.29 -17.48 -3.44
CA CYS A 642 40.79 -16.14 -3.76
C CYS A 642 39.30 -16.16 -4.13
N ALA A 643 38.86 -17.16 -4.90
CA ALA A 643 37.45 -17.32 -5.24
C ALA A 643 36.60 -17.59 -3.99
N VAL A 644 37.12 -18.39 -3.05
CA VAL A 644 36.50 -18.63 -1.74
C VAL A 644 36.35 -17.34 -0.94
N CYS A 645 37.40 -16.49 -0.85
CA CYS A 645 37.30 -15.19 -0.17
C CYS A 645 36.17 -14.32 -0.75
N TRP A 646 36.04 -14.26 -2.08
CA TRP A 646 34.95 -13.52 -2.73
C TRP A 646 33.58 -14.17 -2.54
N ALA A 647 33.49 -15.50 -2.54
CA ALA A 647 32.24 -16.21 -2.27
C ALA A 647 31.75 -15.96 -0.83
N ASP A 648 32.67 -15.96 0.14
CA ASP A 648 32.37 -15.63 1.53
C ASP A 648 31.90 -14.20 1.70
N ASP A 649 32.54 -13.25 1.00
CA ASP A 649 32.11 -11.85 0.98
C ASP A 649 30.69 -11.68 0.41
N ILE A 650 30.40 -12.32 -0.74
CA ILE A 650 29.06 -12.30 -1.33
C ILE A 650 28.03 -12.97 -0.41
N LYS A 651 28.38 -14.09 0.25
CA LYS A 651 27.50 -14.77 1.21
C LYS A 651 27.23 -13.90 2.44
N CYS A 652 28.25 -13.21 2.94
CA CYS A 652 28.12 -12.23 4.02
C CYS A 652 27.18 -11.09 3.59
N THR A 653 27.37 -10.57 2.39
CA THR A 653 26.53 -9.51 1.81
C THR A 653 25.07 -9.96 1.67
N ILE A 654 24.82 -11.19 1.20
CA ILE A 654 23.47 -11.77 1.17
C ILE A 654 22.88 -11.86 2.58
N SER A 655 23.68 -12.20 3.60
CA SER A 655 23.18 -12.37 4.96
C SER A 655 22.85 -11.03 5.64
N HIS A 656 23.62 -9.98 5.35
CA HIS A 656 23.53 -8.69 6.06
C HIS A 656 22.92 -7.54 5.27
N CYS A 657 22.92 -7.63 3.94
CA CYS A 657 22.59 -6.52 3.04
C CYS A 657 21.50 -6.88 2.02
N TRP A 658 20.77 -7.99 2.19
CA TRP A 658 19.80 -8.45 1.20
C TRP A 658 18.65 -7.47 0.97
N ALA A 659 18.15 -6.76 1.99
CA ALA A 659 17.00 -5.88 1.83
C ALA A 659 17.39 -4.62 1.05
N ILE A 660 18.54 -4.00 1.36
CA ILE A 660 19.14 -2.93 0.55
C ILE A 660 19.43 -3.44 -0.87
N GLY A 661 19.97 -4.65 -1.02
CA GLY A 661 20.26 -5.25 -2.32
C GLY A 661 19.00 -5.46 -3.18
N VAL A 662 17.93 -6.01 -2.60
CA VAL A 662 16.63 -6.19 -3.27
C VAL A 662 15.99 -4.85 -3.59
N GLN A 663 16.02 -3.88 -2.66
CA GLN A 663 15.53 -2.53 -2.91
C GLN A 663 16.28 -1.89 -4.10
N SER A 664 17.61 -1.96 -4.08
CA SER A 664 18.49 -1.44 -5.13
C SER A 664 18.24 -2.08 -6.50
N PHE A 665 17.78 -3.33 -6.54
CA PHE A 665 17.37 -4.00 -7.77
C PHE A 665 16.16 -3.33 -8.40
N PHE A 666 15.18 -2.91 -7.59
CA PHE A 666 13.98 -2.25 -8.09
C PHE A 666 14.19 -0.79 -8.50
N ILE A 667 15.06 -0.05 -7.81
CA ILE A 667 15.38 1.36 -8.14
C ILE A 667 16.51 1.51 -9.18
N ASN A 668 16.94 0.40 -9.80
CA ASN A 668 18.01 0.36 -10.81
C ASN A 668 19.38 0.93 -10.35
N THR A 669 19.62 1.06 -9.04
CA THR A 669 20.93 1.50 -8.50
C THR A 669 21.97 0.39 -8.52
N LEU A 670 21.57 -0.88 -8.57
CA LEU A 670 22.50 -2.02 -8.67
C LEU A 670 23.38 -1.99 -9.93
N ALA A 671 23.06 -1.17 -10.94
CA ALA A 671 23.91 -1.01 -12.11
C ALA A 671 24.91 0.15 -11.95
N ASN A 672 24.57 1.16 -11.14
CA ASN A 672 25.33 2.41 -11.09
C ASN A 672 26.44 2.37 -10.03
N PHE A 673 26.30 1.59 -8.94
CA PHE A 673 27.28 1.45 -7.84
C PHE A 673 28.00 2.75 -7.41
N LYS A 674 27.43 3.92 -7.68
CA LYS A 674 28.02 5.21 -7.35
C LYS A 674 27.93 5.36 -5.85
N VAL A 675 29.08 5.36 -5.20
CA VAL A 675 29.19 5.61 -3.76
C VAL A 675 29.67 7.05 -3.56
N GLY A 676 28.77 7.91 -3.10
CA GLY A 676 29.11 9.20 -2.49
C GLY A 676 29.49 9.03 -1.02
N GLU A 677 30.07 10.08 -0.42
CA GLU A 677 30.57 10.04 0.97
C GLU A 677 29.47 9.68 1.99
N ASP A 678 28.23 10.13 1.75
CA ASP A 678 27.09 9.89 2.65
C ASP A 678 26.03 8.93 2.09
N THR A 679 26.26 8.33 0.92
CA THR A 679 25.25 7.47 0.28
C THR A 679 25.35 6.05 0.79
N ILE A 680 24.27 5.52 1.35
CA ILE A 680 24.19 4.11 1.74
C ILE A 680 23.71 3.28 0.55
N THR A 681 24.60 2.45 0.01
CA THR A 681 24.34 1.53 -1.10
C THR A 681 24.57 0.08 -0.65
N SER A 682 24.25 -0.88 -1.51
CA SER A 682 24.63 -2.28 -1.27
C SER A 682 26.15 -2.44 -1.10
N ALA A 683 26.96 -1.62 -1.78
CA ALA A 683 28.42 -1.67 -1.68
C ALA A 683 28.91 -1.13 -0.33
N THR A 684 28.38 0.00 0.17
CA THR A 684 28.77 0.48 1.51
C THR A 684 28.24 -0.44 2.63
N CYS A 685 27.13 -1.14 2.38
CA CYS A 685 26.65 -2.16 3.32
C CYS A 685 27.59 -3.36 3.40
N GLU A 686 28.03 -3.86 2.25
CA GLU A 686 29.07 -4.90 2.15
C GLU A 686 30.36 -4.44 2.86
N GLU A 687 30.85 -3.23 2.61
CA GLU A 687 31.99 -2.66 3.33
C GLU A 687 31.78 -2.65 4.86
N ALA A 688 30.63 -2.18 5.31
CA ALA A 688 30.32 -2.04 6.73
C ALA A 688 30.21 -3.37 7.48
N HIS A 689 29.81 -4.45 6.81
CA HIS A 689 29.53 -5.74 7.45
C HIS A 689 30.53 -6.85 7.11
N CYS A 690 31.14 -6.81 5.93
CA CYS A 690 31.83 -7.95 5.34
C CYS A 690 33.34 -7.72 5.14
N GLU A 691 33.79 -6.46 5.11
CA GLU A 691 35.19 -6.16 4.82
C GLU A 691 36.11 -6.03 6.04
N ALA A 692 35.65 -5.41 7.13
CA ALA A 692 36.51 -4.89 8.21
C ALA A 692 36.31 -5.50 9.61
N GLY A 693 35.99 -6.79 9.71
CA GLY A 693 35.81 -7.46 11.01
C GLY A 693 34.37 -7.38 11.54
N ASN A 694 33.90 -8.53 12.04
CA ASN A 694 32.62 -8.79 12.71
C ASN A 694 31.33 -8.53 11.89
N PRO A 695 30.86 -9.53 11.10
CA PRO A 695 31.40 -10.89 10.98
C PRO A 695 32.46 -11.11 9.88
N GLY A 696 32.61 -10.20 8.91
CA GLY A 696 33.46 -10.46 7.75
C GLY A 696 34.95 -10.17 7.96
N ASP A 697 35.79 -10.76 7.11
CA ASP A 697 37.25 -10.56 7.09
C ASP A 697 37.79 -10.57 5.64
N PHE A 698 36.97 -10.07 4.70
CA PHE A 698 37.28 -10.15 3.26
C PHE A 698 38.61 -9.48 2.93
N VAL A 699 38.92 -8.34 3.55
CA VAL A 699 40.16 -7.60 3.26
C VAL A 699 41.40 -8.38 3.70
N ALA A 700 41.37 -9.07 4.85
CA ALA A 700 42.49 -9.90 5.27
C ALA A 700 42.61 -11.20 4.45
N CYS A 701 41.48 -11.82 4.11
CA CYS A 701 41.43 -13.02 3.27
C CYS A 701 41.96 -12.75 1.86
N SER A 702 41.48 -11.69 1.21
CA SER A 702 41.87 -11.35 -0.16
C SER A 702 43.28 -10.77 -0.21
N GLY A 703 43.62 -9.85 0.70
CA GLY A 703 44.86 -9.07 0.70
C GLY A 703 44.88 -8.02 -0.41
N ALA A 704 44.70 -8.46 -1.66
CA ALA A 704 44.61 -7.63 -2.85
C ALA A 704 43.16 -7.36 -3.25
N ASN A 705 42.79 -6.08 -3.30
CA ASN A 705 41.56 -5.60 -3.93
C ASN A 705 41.84 -4.32 -4.73
N ARG A 706 40.90 -3.91 -5.59
CA ARG A 706 41.09 -2.77 -6.51
C ARG A 706 41.46 -1.46 -5.79
N ARG A 707 40.89 -1.19 -4.60
CA ARG A 707 41.21 0.00 -3.78
C ARG A 707 42.66 -0.01 -3.29
N ARG A 708 43.11 -1.16 -2.77
CA ARG A 708 44.49 -1.36 -2.29
C ARG A 708 45.52 -1.39 -3.42
N MET A 709 45.09 -1.72 -4.64
CA MET A 709 45.91 -1.70 -5.85
C MET A 709 45.90 -0.33 -6.56
N ASN A 710 45.20 0.67 -6.04
CA ASN A 710 45.02 1.97 -6.70
C ASN A 710 44.40 1.87 -8.11
N ILE A 711 43.49 0.91 -8.31
CA ILE A 711 42.78 0.68 -9.57
C ILE A 711 41.42 1.37 -9.51
N THR A 712 41.19 2.33 -10.38
CA THR A 712 39.85 2.87 -10.63
C THR A 712 38.99 1.80 -11.28
N SER A 713 37.77 1.61 -10.76
CA SER A 713 36.88 0.54 -11.14
C SER A 713 35.49 1.05 -11.52
N SER A 714 34.62 0.16 -12.01
CA SER A 714 33.21 0.48 -12.26
C SER A 714 32.47 1.01 -11.02
N ILE A 715 33.00 0.72 -9.83
CA ILE A 715 32.61 1.32 -8.56
C ILE A 715 33.61 2.42 -8.26
N ALA A 716 33.27 3.67 -8.61
CA ALA A 716 34.11 4.83 -8.33
C ALA A 716 34.16 5.09 -6.81
N ARG A 717 35.36 5.43 -6.30
CA ARG A 717 35.60 5.72 -4.88
C ARG A 717 36.40 7.01 -4.74
N PRO A 718 36.25 7.76 -3.63
CA PRO A 718 37.12 8.89 -3.31
C PRO A 718 38.60 8.46 -3.27
N GLY A 719 39.50 9.37 -3.63
CA GLY A 719 40.94 9.10 -3.62
C GLY A 719 41.48 8.73 -2.23
N ALA A 720 40.86 9.24 -1.16
CA ALA A 720 41.22 8.88 0.22
C ALA A 720 40.92 7.40 0.58
N GLN A 721 40.11 6.71 -0.23
CA GLN A 721 39.83 5.28 -0.08
C GLN A 721 40.67 4.42 -1.04
N GLN A 722 41.69 5.00 -1.67
CA GLN A 722 42.60 4.32 -2.59
C GLN A 722 44.04 4.42 -2.08
N CYS A 723 44.80 3.34 -2.24
CA CYS A 723 46.21 3.28 -1.84
C CYS A 723 47.03 4.22 -2.72
N SER A 724 47.74 5.18 -2.13
CA SER A 724 48.49 6.19 -2.87
C SER A 724 49.95 5.81 -3.13
N ILE A 725 50.43 4.73 -2.49
CA ILE A 725 51.84 4.32 -2.50
C ILE A 725 52.17 3.18 -3.48
N VAL A 726 51.26 2.82 -4.38
CA VAL A 726 51.49 1.79 -5.41
C VAL A 726 52.48 2.28 -6.47
N ASP A 727 53.51 1.49 -6.77
CA ASP A 727 54.53 1.84 -7.77
C ASP A 727 54.22 1.32 -9.19
N VAL A 728 53.23 0.43 -9.30
CA VAL A 728 52.98 -0.37 -10.51
C VAL A 728 52.08 0.34 -11.51
N ASP A 729 52.53 0.39 -12.76
CA ASP A 729 51.72 0.75 -13.92
C ASP A 729 51.00 -0.50 -14.45
N TYR A 730 49.84 -0.79 -13.87
CA TYR A 730 49.02 -1.96 -14.23
C TYR A 730 48.66 -2.04 -15.73
N PRO A 731 48.32 -0.95 -16.44
CA PRO A 731 48.13 -0.99 -17.89
C PRO A 731 49.33 -1.56 -18.68
N LYS A 732 50.56 -1.24 -18.24
CA LYS A 732 51.77 -1.81 -18.86
C LYS A 732 51.99 -3.27 -18.48
N LEU A 733 51.61 -3.64 -17.26
CA LEU A 733 51.80 -4.99 -16.74
C LEU A 733 50.77 -5.97 -17.33
N PHE A 734 49.52 -5.54 -17.51
CA PHE A 734 48.38 -6.34 -17.97
C PHE A 734 47.64 -5.65 -19.12
N PRO A 735 48.17 -5.67 -20.35
CA PRO A 735 47.67 -4.83 -21.46
C PRO A 735 46.34 -5.28 -22.08
N LYS A 736 45.75 -6.39 -21.63
CA LYS A 736 44.53 -6.96 -22.22
C LYS A 736 43.35 -6.80 -21.27
N ASP A 737 42.37 -6.00 -21.64
CA ASP A 737 41.11 -5.94 -20.90
C ASP A 737 40.25 -7.17 -21.22
N LYS A 738 39.67 -7.79 -20.18
CA LYS A 738 38.76 -8.94 -20.32
C LYS A 738 37.31 -8.51 -20.50
N CYS A 739 36.94 -7.30 -20.10
CA CYS A 739 35.56 -6.81 -20.14
C CYS A 739 35.09 -6.31 -21.53
N MET A 740 35.76 -6.65 -22.63
CA MET A 740 35.44 -6.17 -23.97
C MET A 740 34.74 -7.21 -24.84
#